data_AF-A0A354D4L6-F1
#
_entry.id   AF-A0A354D4L6-F1
#
_cell.length_a   1.000
_cell.length_b   1.000
_cell.length_c   1.000
_cell.angle_alpha   90.00
_cell.angle_beta   90.00
_cell.angle_gamma   90.00
#
_symmetry.space_group_name_H-M   'P 1'
#
loop_
_entity.id
_entity.type
_entity.pdbx_description
1 polymer ?
#
loop_
_entity_poly.entity_id
_entity_poly.type
_entity_poly.pdbx_seq_one_letter_code
_entity_poly.pdbx_strand_id
1 'polypeptide(L)'
;MAEQRELILKLGQKITDRIGHTVTVDDPEYWGLAGVVTDEMAEVALSMKVRVPATAEEISKKCGKSLERTEELLKEMSVIGLIEYNWENAKHEKQYILPMFVPGCAEFMVMNTKQVEEHPEIADFFEQMARLPLEKVTPMVPPGGAGIGMHVIPVEKAIPTEQKSASVEHISHWLKKYQDKYAVGQCSCRTQQRVRGEGTGDIEGELCIGVGDMADYLVETNRGRYITYDEVMEILERAEKNGYVHQITNIDGQNKIFAICNCAVGVCNALRTSQLFNTPNMSRSAYRASVNPQDCVACGRCVEVCPAGAAKLGQKLCTKDGGKIEYPKHELPDNTKWGPEKWDKNYRDNIRINCYDTGTAPCKTACPAHVPVQGYVKMAAQGRYMDALKLIKHENPFPAVCGAICNRRCEDACTRGTIDQAVAIDEIKKFIAEQEINSANRFVPKVENHEGKEFTEKMAIIGAGPSGMSAAYYLREKGYPVTIFEKEQRAGGMLMNGIPSFRLEKSVIEAEIDVLRQMGVEFKFGVEVGKDVTIQQLREQGYKAFYVAIGAQGGRKTGVPGEDAEGVVTGVEFLRKANISEDAHALSGDTVVIGGGNVAIDVSRMALRSGSTKVSQYCLESRDIMPAAADEVEEAEEEGITIGCGWGPKEILTENGKVKAVVFKKCLSVFDEEHRFNPQYDENDTITVECENVILSIGQSIEWGGLLEGSKVELNRNNTAVADAVTLQTGEEDIFVGGDVYTGPRFAIDAIAAGKEASVSMHRFVHKGHSLTLSRDRRQFIELDKDNIKVETFDNAKRQVPGKKSGVSKETFRDLRSTFTEEQIKTEAARCLGCGASVVDPNKCIGCGLCTVQCEFDAIHLNRELPECSNMWKSEDKMKAVLPYALKRKIKITFSGNKKK
;
A
#
# COMPACT_ATOMS: atom_id res chain seq x y z
N MET A 1 -44.71 -0.94 -7.98
CA MET A 1 -44.17 -2.20 -8.51
C MET A 1 -44.39 -2.15 -10.00
N ALA A 2 -43.33 -2.18 -10.81
CA ALA A 2 -43.45 -2.23 -12.26
C ALA A 2 -44.23 -3.49 -12.67
N GLU A 3 -45.00 -3.40 -13.74
CA GLU A 3 -45.78 -4.51 -14.27
C GLU A 3 -44.83 -5.66 -14.69
N GLN A 4 -45.20 -6.90 -14.35
CA GLN A 4 -44.39 -8.09 -14.66
C GLN A 4 -44.31 -8.28 -16.17
N ARG A 5 -43.09 -8.23 -16.73
CA ARG A 5 -42.83 -8.43 -18.16
C ARG A 5 -42.59 -9.91 -18.46
N GLU A 6 -43.63 -10.62 -18.89
CA GLU A 6 -43.60 -12.07 -19.08
C GLU A 6 -42.49 -12.54 -20.05
N LEU A 7 -42.23 -11.78 -21.13
CA LEU A 7 -41.20 -12.11 -22.11
C LEU A 7 -39.78 -12.03 -21.53
N ILE A 8 -39.52 -11.03 -20.68
CA ILE A 8 -38.23 -10.88 -19.99
C ILE A 8 -38.01 -12.02 -19.00
N LEU A 9 -39.05 -12.43 -18.27
CA LEU A 9 -38.96 -13.57 -17.37
C LEU A 9 -38.63 -14.87 -18.11
N LYS A 10 -39.29 -15.11 -19.26
CA LYS A 10 -38.99 -16.26 -20.13
C LYS A 10 -37.55 -16.18 -20.68
N LEU A 11 -37.08 -14.99 -21.04
CA LEU A 11 -35.72 -14.80 -21.52
C LEU A 11 -34.69 -15.11 -20.43
N GLY A 12 -34.87 -14.56 -19.22
CA GLY A 12 -34.02 -14.86 -18.06
C GLY A 12 -33.97 -16.35 -17.75
N GLN A 13 -35.12 -17.04 -17.79
CA GLN A 13 -35.17 -18.49 -17.61
C GLN A 13 -34.47 -19.28 -18.73
N LYS A 14 -34.49 -18.79 -19.97
CA LYS A 14 -33.85 -19.45 -21.12
C LYS A 14 -32.32 -19.41 -21.03
N ILE A 15 -31.76 -18.33 -20.47
CA ILE A 15 -30.32 -18.07 -20.47
C ILE A 15 -29.63 -18.32 -19.12
N THR A 16 -30.37 -18.56 -18.03
CA THR A 16 -29.78 -18.90 -16.73
C THR A 16 -28.99 -20.21 -16.76
N ASP A 17 -27.81 -20.24 -16.12
CA ASP A 17 -27.01 -21.47 -15.87
C ASP A 17 -27.16 -21.96 -14.43
N ARG A 18 -28.11 -21.40 -13.64
CA ARG A 18 -28.37 -21.85 -12.27
C ARG A 18 -29.07 -23.21 -12.26
N ILE A 19 -28.35 -24.23 -11.78
CA ILE A 19 -28.85 -25.61 -11.76
C ILE A 19 -30.07 -25.75 -10.85
N GLY A 20 -31.20 -26.11 -11.46
CA GLY A 20 -32.47 -26.40 -10.78
C GLY A 20 -33.17 -25.17 -10.23
N HIS A 21 -32.95 -23.99 -10.82
CA HIS A 21 -33.57 -22.73 -10.43
C HIS A 21 -34.69 -22.32 -11.39
N THR A 22 -35.80 -21.83 -10.85
CA THR A 22 -36.89 -21.21 -11.62
C THR A 22 -36.83 -19.70 -11.42
N VAL A 23 -36.61 -18.96 -12.51
CA VAL A 23 -36.44 -17.51 -12.48
C VAL A 23 -37.76 -16.82 -12.13
N THR A 24 -37.68 -15.88 -11.20
CA THR A 24 -38.77 -15.04 -10.70
C THR A 24 -38.48 -13.56 -10.96
N VAL A 25 -39.43 -12.67 -10.66
CA VAL A 25 -39.23 -11.21 -10.80
C VAL A 25 -38.22 -10.65 -9.79
N ASP A 26 -37.95 -11.38 -8.71
CA ASP A 26 -36.98 -11.00 -7.68
C ASP A 26 -35.55 -11.46 -8.04
N ASP A 27 -35.40 -12.25 -9.11
CA ASP A 27 -34.11 -12.79 -9.52
C ASP A 27 -33.31 -11.83 -10.42
N PRO A 28 -31.97 -11.82 -10.28
CA PRO A 28 -31.06 -11.03 -11.12
C PRO A 28 -31.29 -11.17 -12.61
N GLU A 29 -31.61 -12.37 -13.07
CA GLU A 29 -31.88 -12.63 -14.48
C GLU A 29 -33.07 -11.84 -15.04
N TYR A 30 -34.02 -11.45 -14.19
CA TYR A 30 -35.15 -10.61 -14.58
C TYR A 30 -34.80 -9.13 -14.48
N TRP A 31 -34.51 -8.63 -13.27
CA TRP A 31 -34.34 -7.19 -13.08
C TRP A 31 -33.10 -6.62 -13.79
N GLY A 32 -32.05 -7.42 -13.98
CA GLY A 32 -30.87 -7.02 -14.75
C GLY A 32 -31.14 -6.84 -16.25
N LEU A 33 -32.20 -7.46 -16.78
CA LEU A 33 -32.63 -7.32 -18.17
C LEU A 33 -33.80 -6.34 -18.33
N ALA A 34 -34.71 -6.30 -17.37
CA ALA A 34 -35.96 -5.56 -17.47
C ALA A 34 -35.76 -4.05 -17.67
N GLY A 35 -34.64 -3.50 -17.18
CA GLY A 35 -34.29 -2.09 -17.36
C GLY A 35 -33.85 -1.73 -18.78
N VAL A 36 -33.21 -2.66 -19.52
CA VAL A 36 -32.52 -2.34 -20.78
C VAL A 36 -32.96 -3.14 -21.99
N VAL A 37 -33.64 -4.26 -21.80
CA VAL A 37 -34.14 -5.10 -22.91
C VAL A 37 -35.62 -4.82 -23.13
N THR A 38 -36.00 -4.48 -24.37
CA THR A 38 -37.41 -4.31 -24.76
C THR A 38 -38.10 -5.65 -24.98
N ASP A 39 -39.44 -5.67 -24.97
CA ASP A 39 -40.20 -6.90 -25.23
C ASP A 39 -39.94 -7.42 -26.64
N GLU A 40 -39.77 -6.52 -27.61
CA GLU A 40 -39.43 -6.86 -28.99
C GLU A 40 -38.04 -7.52 -29.11
N MET A 41 -37.05 -7.01 -28.39
CA MET A 41 -35.73 -7.64 -28.30
C MET A 41 -35.82 -9.02 -27.64
N ALA A 42 -36.65 -9.17 -26.61
CA ALA A 42 -36.87 -10.43 -25.93
C ALA A 42 -37.50 -11.48 -26.87
N GLU A 43 -38.46 -11.11 -27.72
CA GLU A 43 -39.01 -11.99 -28.77
C GLU A 43 -37.91 -12.52 -29.71
N VAL A 44 -37.04 -11.62 -30.19
CA VAL A 44 -35.91 -11.99 -31.05
C VAL A 44 -34.98 -12.96 -30.31
N ALA A 45 -34.55 -12.62 -29.09
CA ALA A 45 -33.66 -13.48 -28.30
C ALA A 45 -34.29 -14.85 -27.97
N LEU A 46 -35.58 -14.90 -27.65
CA LEU A 46 -36.30 -16.15 -27.37
C LEU A 46 -36.33 -17.10 -28.59
N SER A 47 -36.33 -16.55 -29.82
CA SER A 47 -36.27 -17.31 -31.06
C SER A 47 -34.87 -17.91 -31.35
N MET A 48 -33.82 -17.36 -30.74
CA MET A 48 -32.45 -17.83 -30.87
C MET A 48 -32.20 -19.08 -30.02
N LYS A 49 -31.17 -19.85 -30.37
CA LYS A 49 -30.65 -20.94 -29.53
C LYS A 49 -29.46 -20.40 -28.74
N VAL A 50 -29.39 -20.71 -27.45
CA VAL A 50 -28.29 -20.28 -26.57
C VAL A 50 -26.99 -20.89 -27.05
N ARG A 51 -25.95 -20.07 -27.21
CA ARG A 51 -24.61 -20.45 -27.73
C ARG A 51 -24.59 -21.17 -29.08
N VAL A 52 -25.63 -21.01 -29.90
CA VAL A 52 -25.64 -21.49 -31.29
C VAL A 52 -25.68 -20.28 -32.22
N PRO A 53 -24.60 -20.01 -32.99
CA PRO A 53 -24.57 -18.91 -33.93
C PRO A 53 -25.68 -19.04 -34.98
N ALA A 54 -26.25 -17.91 -35.39
CA ALA A 54 -27.22 -17.83 -36.49
C ALA A 54 -27.08 -16.50 -37.23
N THR A 55 -27.31 -16.51 -38.56
CA THR A 55 -27.30 -15.28 -39.35
C THR A 55 -28.57 -14.44 -39.14
N ALA A 56 -28.55 -13.16 -39.48
CA ALA A 56 -29.73 -12.30 -39.39
C ALA A 56 -30.92 -12.86 -40.21
N GLU A 57 -30.67 -13.47 -41.37
CA GLU A 57 -31.69 -14.15 -42.18
C GLU A 57 -32.32 -15.35 -41.47
N GLU A 58 -31.52 -16.14 -40.77
CA GLU A 58 -32.05 -17.30 -40.03
C GLU A 58 -32.84 -16.87 -38.81
N ILE A 59 -32.42 -15.80 -38.14
CA ILE A 59 -33.10 -15.24 -36.97
C ILE A 59 -34.43 -14.59 -37.40
N SER A 60 -34.44 -13.80 -38.47
CA SER A 60 -35.66 -13.14 -38.97
C SER A 60 -36.75 -14.15 -39.34
N LYS A 61 -36.38 -15.26 -39.99
CA LYS A 61 -37.30 -16.37 -40.28
C LYS A 61 -37.88 -17.03 -39.03
N LYS A 62 -37.12 -17.09 -37.92
CA LYS A 62 -37.56 -17.71 -36.66
C LYS A 62 -38.41 -16.78 -35.80
N CYS A 63 -38.10 -15.49 -35.76
CA CYS A 63 -38.86 -14.51 -34.98
C CYS A 63 -40.05 -13.91 -35.75
N GLY A 64 -40.15 -14.13 -37.07
CA GLY A 64 -41.26 -13.68 -37.90
C GLY A 64 -41.24 -12.18 -38.23
N LYS A 65 -40.11 -11.50 -38.00
CA LYS A 65 -39.92 -10.07 -38.33
C LYS A 65 -39.24 -9.92 -39.71
N SER A 66 -39.33 -8.73 -40.31
CA SER A 66 -38.59 -8.45 -41.55
C SER A 66 -37.07 -8.54 -41.30
N LEU A 67 -36.29 -8.84 -42.35
CA LEU A 67 -34.84 -8.90 -42.23
C LEU A 67 -34.27 -7.57 -41.73
N GLU A 68 -34.69 -6.45 -42.33
CA GLU A 68 -34.28 -5.09 -41.96
C GLU A 68 -34.54 -4.78 -40.47
N ARG A 69 -35.76 -5.02 -39.98
CA ARG A 69 -36.09 -4.79 -38.56
C ARG A 69 -35.30 -5.72 -37.63
N THR A 70 -35.06 -6.95 -38.08
CA THR A 70 -34.25 -7.91 -37.31
C THR A 70 -32.80 -7.43 -37.22
N GLU A 71 -32.22 -6.90 -38.28
CA GLU A 71 -30.86 -6.35 -38.29
C GLU A 71 -30.74 -5.12 -37.38
N GLU A 72 -31.73 -4.22 -37.40
CA GLU A 72 -31.81 -3.09 -36.46
C GLU A 72 -31.80 -3.57 -35.01
N LEU A 73 -32.70 -4.50 -34.66
CA LEU A 73 -32.80 -5.04 -33.30
C LEU A 73 -31.51 -5.78 -32.90
N LEU A 74 -30.92 -6.58 -33.78
CA LEU A 74 -29.65 -7.27 -33.50
C LEU A 74 -28.52 -6.28 -33.23
N LYS A 75 -28.46 -5.16 -33.97
CA LYS A 75 -27.51 -4.08 -33.71
C LYS A 75 -27.74 -3.45 -32.34
N GLU A 76 -28.98 -3.08 -32.02
CA GLU A 76 -29.33 -2.52 -30.71
C GLU A 76 -29.01 -3.49 -29.56
N MET A 77 -29.38 -4.76 -29.70
CA MET A 77 -29.10 -5.82 -28.72
C MET A 77 -27.59 -6.02 -28.51
N SER A 78 -26.78 -5.89 -29.57
CA SER A 78 -25.31 -5.95 -29.47
C SER A 78 -24.75 -4.72 -28.74
N VAL A 79 -25.31 -3.52 -28.98
CA VAL A 79 -24.93 -2.28 -28.25
C VAL A 79 -25.39 -2.32 -26.80
N ILE A 80 -26.50 -2.99 -26.48
CA ILE A 80 -26.90 -3.25 -25.09
C ILE A 80 -25.94 -4.25 -24.42
N GLY A 81 -25.38 -5.18 -25.20
CA GLY A 81 -24.54 -6.27 -24.71
C GLY A 81 -25.33 -7.52 -24.33
N LEU A 82 -26.54 -7.67 -24.88
CA LEU A 82 -27.38 -8.86 -24.72
C LEU A 82 -26.90 -10.02 -25.61
N ILE A 83 -26.36 -9.71 -26.79
CA ILE A 83 -25.86 -10.70 -27.76
C ILE A 83 -24.47 -10.34 -28.24
N GLU A 84 -23.75 -11.34 -28.72
CA GLU A 84 -22.42 -11.24 -29.32
C GLU A 84 -22.49 -11.59 -30.80
N TYR A 85 -21.43 -11.31 -31.57
CA TYR A 85 -21.31 -11.77 -32.95
C TYR A 85 -19.88 -12.09 -33.36
N ASN A 86 -19.73 -12.91 -34.40
CA ASN A 86 -18.45 -13.25 -35.01
C ASN A 86 -18.63 -13.59 -36.51
N TRP A 87 -17.54 -13.96 -37.18
CA TRP A 87 -17.51 -14.34 -38.61
C TRP A 87 -16.99 -15.77 -38.81
N GLU A 88 -17.12 -16.61 -37.79
CA GLU A 88 -16.58 -17.97 -37.76
C GLU A 88 -17.53 -19.00 -38.39
N ASN A 89 -17.84 -18.81 -39.67
CA ASN A 89 -18.53 -19.80 -40.47
C ASN A 89 -17.84 -19.95 -41.84
N ALA A 90 -18.17 -21.01 -42.56
CA ALA A 90 -17.52 -21.35 -43.83
C ALA A 90 -17.65 -20.25 -44.91
N LYS A 91 -18.67 -19.38 -44.81
CA LYS A 91 -18.91 -18.27 -45.73
C LYS A 91 -18.29 -16.95 -45.25
N HIS A 92 -17.77 -16.91 -44.04
CA HIS A 92 -17.28 -15.71 -43.38
C HIS A 92 -18.33 -14.58 -43.28
N GLU A 93 -19.59 -14.96 -43.07
CA GLU A 93 -20.71 -14.02 -42.89
C GLU A 93 -20.91 -13.70 -41.40
N LYS A 94 -21.41 -12.51 -41.07
CA LYS A 94 -21.70 -12.12 -39.68
C LYS A 94 -22.82 -13.00 -39.10
N GLN A 95 -22.54 -13.60 -37.95
CA GLN A 95 -23.51 -14.43 -37.21
C GLN A 95 -23.59 -14.00 -35.74
N TYR A 96 -24.78 -14.08 -35.17
CA TYR A 96 -25.10 -13.60 -33.83
C TYR A 96 -25.28 -14.75 -32.85
N ILE A 97 -24.88 -14.54 -31.61
CA ILE A 97 -24.89 -15.53 -30.54
C ILE A 97 -25.63 -14.95 -29.34
N LEU A 98 -26.61 -15.69 -28.84
CA LEU A 98 -27.21 -15.43 -27.53
C LEU A 98 -26.37 -16.15 -26.46
N PRO A 99 -25.63 -15.43 -25.60
CA PRO A 99 -24.83 -16.05 -24.55
C PRO A 99 -25.73 -16.67 -23.46
N MET A 100 -25.12 -17.53 -22.64
CA MET A 100 -25.69 -18.02 -21.38
C MET A 100 -25.14 -17.20 -20.21
N PHE A 101 -25.88 -17.13 -19.10
CA PHE A 101 -25.46 -16.42 -17.89
C PHE A 101 -24.48 -17.27 -17.07
N VAL A 102 -23.20 -17.04 -17.33
CA VAL A 102 -22.04 -17.62 -16.65
C VAL A 102 -21.17 -16.49 -16.08
N PRO A 103 -20.12 -16.77 -15.26
CA PRO A 103 -19.18 -15.73 -14.86
C PRO A 103 -18.62 -15.00 -16.08
N GLY A 104 -18.92 -13.69 -16.20
CA GLY A 104 -18.67 -12.89 -17.39
C GLY A 104 -19.93 -12.34 -18.08
N CYS A 105 -21.13 -12.85 -17.77
CA CYS A 105 -22.36 -12.32 -18.37
C CYS A 105 -22.64 -10.88 -17.90
N ALA A 106 -23.23 -10.07 -18.77
CA ALA A 106 -23.37 -8.62 -18.58
C ALA A 106 -22.05 -7.83 -18.62
N GLU A 107 -20.90 -8.45 -18.87
CA GLU A 107 -19.65 -7.72 -19.09
C GLU A 107 -19.83 -6.60 -20.13
N PHE A 108 -20.40 -6.92 -21.29
CA PHE A 108 -20.64 -5.94 -22.33
C PHE A 108 -21.74 -4.93 -21.97
N MET A 109 -22.70 -5.32 -21.12
CA MET A 109 -23.70 -4.39 -20.59
C MET A 109 -23.04 -3.35 -19.68
N VAL A 110 -22.06 -3.76 -18.87
CA VAL A 110 -21.31 -2.89 -17.96
C VAL A 110 -20.24 -2.07 -18.68
N MET A 111 -19.63 -2.60 -19.74
CA MET A 111 -18.70 -1.84 -20.60
C MET A 111 -19.39 -0.67 -21.32
N ASN A 112 -20.73 -0.69 -21.42
CA ASN A 112 -21.49 0.48 -21.85
C ASN A 112 -21.68 1.42 -20.65
N THR A 113 -20.70 2.32 -20.45
CA THR A 113 -20.65 3.23 -19.29
C THR A 113 -21.92 4.06 -19.14
N LYS A 114 -22.50 4.57 -20.22
CA LYS A 114 -23.75 5.33 -20.16
C LYS A 114 -24.90 4.47 -19.62
N GLN A 115 -25.03 3.25 -20.14
CA GLN A 115 -26.07 2.32 -19.76
C GLN A 115 -25.98 1.92 -18.28
N VAL A 116 -24.79 1.58 -17.78
CA VAL A 116 -24.64 1.15 -16.37
C VAL A 116 -24.80 2.30 -15.38
N GLU A 117 -24.58 3.55 -15.79
CA GLU A 117 -24.90 4.73 -14.97
C GLU A 117 -26.41 5.02 -14.93
N GLU A 118 -27.12 4.80 -16.05
CA GLU A 118 -28.59 4.95 -16.14
C GLU A 118 -29.33 3.77 -15.48
N HIS A 119 -28.73 2.59 -15.51
CA HIS A 119 -29.25 1.31 -15.00
C HIS A 119 -28.23 0.64 -14.06
N PRO A 120 -27.99 1.20 -12.86
CA PRO A 120 -26.99 0.67 -11.93
C PRO A 120 -27.27 -0.76 -11.46
N GLU A 121 -28.52 -1.22 -11.55
CA GLU A 121 -28.89 -2.61 -11.30
C GLU A 121 -28.09 -3.59 -12.19
N ILE A 122 -27.65 -3.19 -13.38
CA ILE A 122 -26.83 -4.06 -14.24
C ILE A 122 -25.48 -4.43 -13.58
N ALA A 123 -24.90 -3.51 -12.80
CA ALA A 123 -23.68 -3.81 -12.05
C ALA A 123 -23.92 -4.89 -10.99
N ASP A 124 -25.07 -4.85 -10.32
CA ASP A 124 -25.49 -5.88 -9.37
C ASP A 124 -25.81 -7.20 -10.05
N PHE A 125 -26.43 -7.14 -11.23
CA PHE A 125 -26.73 -8.30 -12.05
C PHE A 125 -25.45 -9.03 -12.44
N PHE A 126 -24.44 -8.30 -12.95
CA PHE A 126 -23.13 -8.84 -13.26
C PHE A 126 -22.49 -9.52 -12.03
N GLU A 127 -22.70 -8.93 -10.84
CA GLU A 127 -22.11 -9.42 -9.60
C GLU A 127 -22.70 -10.77 -9.20
N GLN A 128 -24.03 -10.81 -9.17
CA GLN A 128 -24.77 -11.98 -8.75
C GLN A 128 -24.52 -13.14 -9.72
N MET A 129 -24.45 -12.88 -11.01
CA MET A 129 -24.20 -13.92 -11.99
C MET A 129 -22.77 -14.44 -12.03
N ALA A 130 -21.79 -13.69 -11.51
CA ALA A 130 -20.47 -14.25 -11.26
C ALA A 130 -20.50 -15.31 -10.15
N ARG A 131 -21.49 -15.29 -9.24
CA ARG A 131 -21.56 -16.15 -8.06
C ARG A 131 -22.63 -17.24 -8.14
N LEU A 132 -23.90 -16.87 -8.35
CA LEU A 132 -25.06 -17.75 -8.18
C LEU A 132 -25.01 -19.03 -9.04
N PRO A 133 -24.61 -18.99 -10.33
CA PRO A 133 -24.49 -20.21 -11.14
C PRO A 133 -23.44 -21.19 -10.60
N LEU A 134 -22.43 -20.68 -9.90
CA LEU A 134 -21.27 -21.47 -9.47
C LEU A 134 -21.43 -22.13 -8.11
N GLU A 135 -22.28 -21.61 -7.22
CA GLU A 135 -22.38 -22.04 -5.82
C GLU A 135 -22.42 -23.57 -5.63
N LYS A 136 -23.15 -24.27 -6.50
CA LYS A 136 -23.30 -25.74 -6.46
C LYS A 136 -22.18 -26.48 -7.19
N VAL A 137 -21.54 -25.85 -8.18
CA VAL A 137 -20.62 -26.49 -9.14
C VAL A 137 -19.17 -26.39 -8.70
N THR A 138 -18.79 -25.27 -8.08
CA THR A 138 -17.40 -24.95 -7.71
C THR A 138 -16.60 -26.09 -7.04
N PRO A 139 -17.11 -26.83 -6.03
CA PRO A 139 -16.35 -27.93 -5.42
C PRO A 139 -16.19 -29.18 -6.33
N MET A 140 -16.83 -29.20 -7.49
CA MET A 140 -16.76 -30.25 -8.51
C MET A 140 -15.93 -29.84 -9.73
N VAL A 141 -15.34 -28.63 -9.73
CA VAL A 141 -14.51 -28.16 -10.83
C VAL A 141 -13.14 -28.85 -10.78
N PRO A 142 -12.78 -29.64 -11.80
CA PRO A 142 -11.46 -30.26 -11.86
C PRO A 142 -10.38 -29.20 -12.14
N PRO A 143 -9.10 -29.56 -11.96
CA PRO A 143 -7.99 -28.76 -12.48
C PRO A 143 -8.21 -28.37 -13.95
N GLY A 144 -7.92 -27.11 -14.28
CA GLY A 144 -8.15 -26.54 -15.63
C GLY A 144 -9.55 -25.96 -15.82
N GLY A 145 -10.36 -25.87 -14.77
CA GLY A 145 -11.64 -25.16 -14.76
C GLY A 145 -12.79 -25.86 -15.51
N ALA A 146 -12.52 -26.87 -16.35
CA ALA A 146 -13.52 -27.57 -17.16
C ALA A 146 -14.40 -26.64 -18.03
N GLY A 147 -13.82 -25.58 -18.59
CA GLY A 147 -14.57 -24.63 -19.43
C GLY A 147 -15.49 -23.72 -18.62
N ILE A 148 -15.19 -23.52 -17.33
CA ILE A 148 -15.89 -22.60 -16.43
C ILE A 148 -14.92 -21.48 -16.07
N GLY A 149 -15.38 -20.23 -16.22
CA GLY A 149 -14.63 -19.03 -15.82
C GLY A 149 -13.43 -18.70 -16.71
N MET A 150 -12.39 -18.16 -16.09
CA MET A 150 -11.17 -17.66 -16.74
C MET A 150 -9.96 -18.48 -16.29
N HIS A 151 -8.94 -18.58 -17.14
CA HIS A 151 -7.69 -19.27 -16.86
C HIS A 151 -6.55 -18.27 -16.66
N VAL A 152 -5.82 -18.37 -15.55
CA VAL A 152 -4.64 -17.55 -15.28
C VAL A 152 -3.50 -17.97 -16.20
N ILE A 153 -2.92 -16.99 -16.88
CA ILE A 153 -1.67 -17.16 -17.60
C ILE A 153 -0.55 -16.61 -16.71
N PRO A 154 0.50 -17.40 -16.42
CA PRO A 154 1.66 -16.90 -15.71
C PRO A 154 2.33 -15.78 -16.51
N VAL A 155 2.93 -14.82 -15.82
CA VAL A 155 3.87 -13.88 -16.46
C VAL A 155 4.92 -14.68 -17.22
N GLU A 156 5.05 -14.45 -18.53
CA GLU A 156 5.78 -15.37 -19.41
C GLU A 156 7.26 -15.48 -19.03
N LYS A 157 7.90 -14.35 -18.66
CA LYS A 157 9.28 -14.32 -18.14
C LYS A 157 9.49 -15.06 -16.81
N ALA A 158 8.40 -15.41 -16.10
CA ALA A 158 8.47 -16.20 -14.88
C ALA A 158 8.45 -17.73 -15.14
N ILE A 159 8.13 -18.15 -16.36
CA ILE A 159 8.10 -19.56 -16.74
C ILE A 159 9.54 -20.03 -16.99
N PRO A 160 10.04 -21.06 -16.28
CA PRO A 160 11.41 -21.53 -16.48
C PRO A 160 11.60 -22.13 -17.89
N THR A 161 12.68 -21.73 -18.58
CA THR A 161 13.03 -22.20 -19.94
C THR A 161 13.20 -23.71 -20.04
N GLU A 162 13.65 -24.36 -18.96
CA GLU A 162 13.95 -25.80 -18.92
C GLU A 162 12.70 -26.70 -18.79
N GLN A 163 11.52 -26.12 -18.52
CA GLN A 163 10.28 -26.89 -18.33
C GLN A 163 9.50 -27.03 -19.64
N LYS A 164 8.98 -28.25 -19.90
CA LYS A 164 8.00 -28.49 -20.97
C LYS A 164 6.69 -27.78 -20.62
N SER A 165 6.55 -26.54 -21.09
CA SER A 165 5.34 -25.73 -20.99
C SER A 165 4.40 -26.02 -22.15
N ALA A 166 3.10 -25.82 -21.94
CA ALA A 166 2.08 -25.94 -22.99
C ALA A 166 1.89 -24.59 -23.69
N SER A 167 1.59 -24.58 -25.00
CA SER A 167 1.45 -23.33 -25.77
C SER A 167 0.40 -22.37 -25.19
N VAL A 168 -0.70 -22.93 -24.65
CA VAL A 168 -1.79 -22.16 -24.02
C VAL A 168 -1.36 -21.37 -22.78
N GLU A 169 -0.20 -21.70 -22.20
CA GLU A 169 0.38 -21.05 -21.02
C GLU A 169 1.22 -19.82 -21.36
N HIS A 170 1.36 -19.47 -22.65
CA HIS A 170 2.18 -18.34 -23.11
C HIS A 170 1.27 -17.25 -23.70
N ILE A 171 1.44 -16.01 -23.24
CA ILE A 171 0.72 -14.87 -23.83
C ILE A 171 1.16 -14.70 -25.28
N SER A 172 2.45 -14.83 -25.56
CA SER A 172 3.01 -14.71 -26.92
C SER A 172 2.41 -15.70 -27.91
N HIS A 173 1.99 -16.90 -27.47
CA HIS A 173 1.27 -17.86 -28.30
C HIS A 173 -0.06 -17.29 -28.78
N TRP A 174 -0.84 -16.71 -27.87
CA TRP A 174 -2.14 -16.15 -28.18
C TRP A 174 -2.03 -14.92 -29.06
N LEU A 175 -1.09 -14.01 -28.77
CA LEU A 175 -0.88 -12.84 -29.62
C LEU A 175 -0.52 -13.26 -31.06
N LYS A 176 0.48 -14.13 -31.22
CA LYS A 176 0.87 -14.65 -32.56
C LYS A 176 -0.29 -15.28 -33.33
N LYS A 177 -1.20 -15.96 -32.64
CA LYS A 177 -2.35 -16.63 -33.25
C LYS A 177 -3.33 -15.66 -33.91
N TYR A 178 -3.54 -14.48 -33.33
CA TYR A 178 -4.53 -13.51 -33.82
C TYR A 178 -3.95 -12.42 -34.72
N GLN A 179 -2.65 -12.50 -35.07
CA GLN A 179 -2.01 -11.75 -36.17
C GLN A 179 -2.34 -10.25 -36.18
N ASP A 180 -2.16 -9.58 -35.05
CA ASP A 180 -2.34 -8.12 -34.91
C ASP A 180 -3.79 -7.61 -35.02
N LYS A 181 -4.76 -8.50 -34.85
CA LYS A 181 -6.17 -8.14 -34.66
C LYS A 181 -6.49 -7.99 -33.18
N TYR A 182 -6.17 -6.83 -32.61
CA TYR A 182 -6.38 -6.51 -31.19
C TYR A 182 -7.19 -5.23 -31.00
N ALA A 183 -8.01 -5.20 -29.96
CA ALA A 183 -8.63 -3.97 -29.45
C ALA A 183 -8.51 -3.94 -27.93
N VAL A 184 -8.53 -2.74 -27.35
CA VAL A 184 -8.60 -2.54 -25.90
C VAL A 184 -9.86 -1.80 -25.52
N GLY A 185 -10.47 -2.23 -24.41
CA GLY A 185 -11.62 -1.57 -23.81
C GLY A 185 -11.49 -1.43 -22.29
N GLN A 186 -12.43 -0.69 -21.71
CA GLN A 186 -12.50 -0.46 -20.28
C GLN A 186 -12.78 -1.76 -19.51
N CYS A 187 -12.14 -1.93 -18.35
CA CYS A 187 -12.38 -3.10 -17.51
C CYS A 187 -13.78 -3.08 -16.86
N SER A 188 -14.68 -3.92 -17.35
CA SER A 188 -16.05 -4.13 -16.86
C SER A 188 -16.13 -4.35 -15.34
N CYS A 189 -15.25 -5.19 -14.79
CA CYS A 189 -15.23 -5.47 -13.36
C CYS A 189 -14.89 -4.22 -12.53
N ARG A 190 -13.97 -3.35 -12.99
CA ARG A 190 -13.64 -2.12 -12.25
C ARG A 190 -14.80 -1.13 -12.27
N THR A 191 -15.42 -0.95 -13.44
CA THR A 191 -16.64 -0.13 -13.60
C THR A 191 -17.75 -0.61 -12.67
N GLN A 192 -18.00 -1.92 -12.64
CA GLN A 192 -19.00 -2.52 -11.78
C GLN A 192 -18.76 -2.19 -10.29
N GLN A 193 -17.54 -2.41 -9.80
CA GLN A 193 -17.23 -2.15 -8.40
C GLN A 193 -17.38 -0.67 -8.06
N ARG A 194 -17.00 0.23 -8.97
CA ARG A 194 -17.21 1.67 -8.82
C ARG A 194 -18.69 2.02 -8.69
N VAL A 195 -19.52 1.55 -9.62
CA VAL A 195 -20.98 1.81 -9.62
C VAL A 195 -21.64 1.29 -8.34
N ARG A 196 -21.17 0.16 -7.82
CA ARG A 196 -21.63 -0.42 -6.55
C ARG A 196 -21.11 0.28 -5.29
N GLY A 197 -20.18 1.23 -5.40
CA GLY A 197 -19.50 1.82 -4.24
C GLY A 197 -18.52 0.88 -3.53
N GLU A 198 -18.11 -0.20 -4.21
CA GLU A 198 -17.20 -1.25 -3.71
C GLU A 198 -15.82 -1.21 -4.39
N GLY A 199 -15.46 -0.11 -5.05
CA GLY A 199 -14.11 0.07 -5.61
C GLY A 199 -13.04 -0.02 -4.53
N THR A 200 -11.85 -0.52 -4.87
CA THR A 200 -10.76 -0.82 -3.90
C THR A 200 -9.49 0.02 -4.11
N GLY A 201 -9.61 1.09 -4.91
CA GLY A 201 -8.50 1.91 -5.39
C GLY A 201 -7.93 1.47 -6.76
N ASP A 202 -8.32 0.29 -7.25
CA ASP A 202 -8.00 -0.13 -8.62
C ASP A 202 -8.96 0.57 -9.63
N ILE A 203 -8.58 1.75 -10.10
CA ILE A 203 -9.40 2.63 -10.96
C ILE A 203 -9.56 2.03 -12.36
N GLU A 204 -10.69 2.34 -13.02
CA GLU A 204 -10.91 1.91 -14.39
C GLU A 204 -9.82 2.36 -15.36
N GLY A 205 -9.73 1.62 -16.47
CA GLY A 205 -8.80 1.91 -17.54
C GLY A 205 -8.88 0.85 -18.63
N GLU A 206 -8.13 1.11 -19.70
CA GLU A 206 -7.96 0.25 -20.88
C GLU A 206 -7.08 -0.97 -20.53
N LEU A 207 -7.70 -1.97 -19.90
CA LEU A 207 -7.02 -3.16 -19.35
C LEU A 207 -7.57 -4.49 -19.88
N CYS A 208 -8.67 -4.46 -20.65
CA CYS A 208 -9.27 -5.63 -21.28
C CYS A 208 -8.92 -5.64 -22.76
N ILE A 209 -8.15 -6.63 -23.21
CA ILE A 209 -7.67 -6.73 -24.58
C ILE A 209 -8.52 -7.77 -25.32
N GLY A 210 -9.37 -7.35 -26.24
CA GLY A 210 -10.08 -8.23 -27.17
C GLY A 210 -9.20 -8.67 -28.32
N VAL A 211 -9.33 -9.92 -28.76
CA VAL A 211 -8.53 -10.49 -29.86
C VAL A 211 -9.43 -11.10 -30.94
N GLY A 212 -8.98 -11.06 -32.19
CA GLY A 212 -9.73 -11.62 -33.32
C GLY A 212 -11.07 -10.94 -33.52
N ASP A 213 -12.14 -11.72 -33.72
CA ASP A 213 -13.50 -11.19 -33.92
C ASP A 213 -14.02 -10.39 -32.71
N MET A 214 -13.49 -10.66 -31.52
CA MET A 214 -13.82 -9.88 -30.33
C MET A 214 -13.29 -8.46 -30.41
N ALA A 215 -12.14 -8.25 -31.08
CA ALA A 215 -11.61 -6.91 -31.30
C ALA A 215 -12.58 -6.06 -32.13
N ASP A 216 -13.14 -6.64 -33.20
CA ASP A 216 -14.14 -5.97 -34.04
C ASP A 216 -15.42 -5.69 -33.25
N TYR A 217 -15.90 -6.66 -32.46
CA TYR A 217 -17.09 -6.48 -31.64
C TYR A 217 -16.93 -5.29 -30.66
N LEU A 218 -15.78 -5.16 -30.00
CA LEU A 218 -15.51 -4.04 -29.09
C LEU A 218 -15.54 -2.69 -29.82
N VAL A 219 -14.92 -2.62 -31.00
CA VAL A 219 -14.83 -1.36 -31.76
C VAL A 219 -16.16 -0.99 -32.39
N GLU A 220 -16.81 -1.93 -33.09
CA GLU A 220 -18.10 -1.72 -33.77
C GLU A 220 -19.24 -1.37 -32.80
N THR A 221 -19.14 -1.82 -31.55
CA THR A 221 -20.13 -1.48 -30.51
C THR A 221 -19.70 -0.32 -29.60
N ASN A 222 -18.64 0.41 -29.97
CA ASN A 222 -18.13 1.59 -29.28
C ASN A 222 -17.74 1.35 -27.80
N ARG A 223 -17.14 0.19 -27.54
CA ARG A 223 -16.64 -0.24 -26.21
C ARG A 223 -15.12 -0.27 -26.10
N GLY A 224 -14.43 -0.08 -27.22
CA GLY A 224 -12.99 -0.12 -27.29
C GLY A 224 -12.47 0.46 -28.60
N ARG A 225 -11.15 0.40 -28.75
CA ARG A 225 -10.42 0.86 -29.94
C ARG A 225 -9.41 -0.19 -30.36
N TYR A 226 -9.10 -0.25 -31.65
CA TYR A 226 -7.99 -1.07 -32.13
C TYR A 226 -6.66 -0.58 -31.54
N ILE A 227 -5.76 -1.52 -31.29
CA ILE A 227 -4.41 -1.26 -30.78
C ILE A 227 -3.37 -2.12 -31.49
N THR A 228 -2.13 -1.63 -31.47
CA THR A 228 -0.98 -2.35 -32.03
C THR A 228 -0.47 -3.44 -31.09
N TYR A 229 0.37 -4.35 -31.62
CA TYR A 229 1.08 -5.33 -30.79
C TYR A 229 1.93 -4.68 -29.70
N ASP A 230 2.63 -3.59 -30.03
CA ASP A 230 3.50 -2.89 -29.07
C ASP A 230 2.67 -2.27 -27.93
N GLU A 231 1.51 -1.67 -28.24
CA GLU A 231 0.57 -1.19 -27.22
C GLU A 231 0.04 -2.33 -26.34
N VAL A 232 -0.25 -3.51 -26.90
CA VAL A 232 -0.62 -4.70 -26.12
C VAL A 232 0.49 -5.05 -25.14
N MET A 233 1.74 -5.12 -25.59
CA MET A 233 2.89 -5.46 -24.75
C MET A 233 3.09 -4.43 -23.64
N GLU A 234 2.99 -3.14 -23.94
CA GLU A 234 3.07 -2.08 -22.93
C GLU A 234 1.99 -2.21 -21.84
N ILE A 235 0.74 -2.52 -22.24
CA ILE A 235 -0.36 -2.73 -21.28
C ILE A 235 -0.04 -3.92 -20.38
N LEU A 236 0.46 -5.02 -20.94
CA LEU A 236 0.82 -6.22 -20.18
C LEU A 236 1.96 -5.94 -19.20
N GLU A 237 3.04 -5.28 -19.63
CA GLU A 237 4.17 -4.93 -18.77
C GLU A 237 3.77 -3.98 -17.63
N ARG A 238 2.93 -2.98 -17.93
CA ARG A 238 2.37 -2.10 -16.89
C ARG A 238 1.48 -2.87 -15.93
N ALA A 239 0.66 -3.79 -16.42
CA ALA A 239 -0.17 -4.64 -15.59
C ALA A 239 0.67 -5.50 -14.63
N GLU A 240 1.75 -6.13 -15.10
CA GLU A 240 2.69 -6.88 -14.26
C GLU A 240 3.33 -6.02 -13.17
N LYS A 241 3.79 -4.81 -13.52
CA LYS A 241 4.39 -3.84 -12.59
C LYS A 241 3.40 -3.44 -11.48
N ASN A 242 2.12 -3.30 -11.83
CA ASN A 242 1.03 -2.98 -10.90
C ASN A 242 0.49 -4.21 -10.14
N GLY A 243 1.03 -5.41 -10.37
CA GLY A 243 0.58 -6.63 -9.69
C GLY A 243 -0.77 -7.16 -10.21
N TYR A 244 -1.14 -6.84 -11.45
CA TYR A 244 -2.35 -7.34 -12.10
C TYR A 244 -2.10 -8.70 -12.76
N VAL A 245 -3.06 -9.60 -12.62
CA VAL A 245 -2.98 -10.97 -13.11
C VAL A 245 -3.49 -11.07 -14.54
N HIS A 246 -2.71 -11.67 -15.42
CA HIS A 246 -3.17 -12.02 -16.77
C HIS A 246 -4.11 -13.23 -16.74
N GLN A 247 -5.24 -13.10 -17.42
CA GLN A 247 -6.23 -14.16 -17.56
C GLN A 247 -6.77 -14.23 -18.98
N ILE A 248 -7.12 -15.43 -19.43
CA ILE A 248 -7.80 -15.68 -20.69
C ILE A 248 -9.12 -16.41 -20.46
N THR A 249 -10.02 -16.31 -21.43
CA THR A 249 -11.29 -17.04 -21.43
C THR A 249 -11.06 -18.55 -21.51
N ASN A 250 -11.72 -19.34 -20.65
CA ASN A 250 -11.59 -20.80 -20.65
C ASN A 250 -12.73 -21.51 -21.41
N ILE A 251 -13.79 -20.79 -21.78
CA ILE A 251 -15.09 -21.40 -22.13
C ILE A 251 -15.17 -21.96 -23.56
N ASP A 252 -14.20 -21.68 -24.43
CA ASP A 252 -14.21 -22.11 -25.84
C ASP A 252 -13.14 -23.14 -26.19
N GLY A 253 -12.46 -23.64 -25.15
CA GLY A 253 -11.45 -24.69 -25.23
C GLY A 253 -10.07 -24.20 -25.68
N GLN A 254 -9.14 -25.15 -25.78
CA GLN A 254 -7.70 -24.90 -25.96
C GLN A 254 -7.29 -24.18 -27.26
N ASN A 255 -8.22 -24.02 -28.20
CA ASN A 255 -7.95 -23.47 -29.52
C ASN A 255 -8.53 -22.07 -29.72
N LYS A 256 -9.13 -21.45 -28.71
CA LYS A 256 -9.76 -20.14 -28.87
C LYS A 256 -9.82 -19.37 -27.56
N ILE A 257 -9.47 -18.09 -27.64
CA ILE A 257 -9.80 -17.09 -26.62
C ILE A 257 -10.47 -15.89 -27.29
N PHE A 258 -11.13 -15.06 -26.50
CA PHE A 258 -11.75 -13.81 -26.99
C PHE A 258 -11.11 -12.58 -26.37
N ALA A 259 -10.56 -12.73 -25.16
CA ALA A 259 -9.93 -11.63 -24.45
C ALA A 259 -8.74 -12.08 -23.59
N ILE A 260 -7.84 -11.14 -23.36
CA ILE A 260 -6.79 -11.18 -22.35
C ILE A 260 -7.12 -10.08 -21.33
N CYS A 261 -7.38 -10.47 -20.09
CA CYS A 261 -7.74 -9.55 -19.00
C CYS A 261 -6.56 -9.31 -18.06
N ASN A 262 -6.41 -8.06 -17.60
CA ASN A 262 -5.39 -7.64 -16.64
C ASN A 262 -6.02 -7.26 -15.30
N CYS A 263 -6.08 -8.22 -14.39
CA CYS A 263 -7.01 -8.23 -13.28
C CYS A 263 -6.36 -7.92 -11.92
N ALA A 264 -6.91 -6.94 -11.21
CA ALA A 264 -6.67 -6.77 -9.78
C ALA A 264 -7.57 -7.70 -8.96
N VAL A 265 -7.02 -8.34 -7.92
CA VAL A 265 -7.79 -9.29 -7.08
C VAL A 265 -8.94 -8.61 -6.33
N GLY A 266 -8.77 -7.36 -5.92
CA GLY A 266 -9.79 -6.59 -5.21
C GLY A 266 -11.05 -6.37 -6.04
N VAL A 267 -10.98 -6.57 -7.37
CA VAL A 267 -12.03 -6.21 -8.32
C VAL A 267 -12.52 -7.39 -9.16
N CYS A 268 -11.62 -8.25 -9.63
CA CYS A 268 -11.93 -9.23 -10.67
C CYS A 268 -12.93 -10.31 -10.21
N ASN A 269 -14.04 -10.43 -10.93
CA ASN A 269 -15.06 -11.46 -10.68
C ASN A 269 -14.53 -12.89 -10.87
N ALA A 270 -13.63 -13.10 -11.84
CA ALA A 270 -13.06 -14.42 -12.09
C ALA A 270 -12.09 -14.87 -10.97
N LEU A 271 -11.20 -14.00 -10.50
CA LEU A 271 -10.34 -14.33 -9.35
C LEU A 271 -11.14 -14.44 -8.06
N ARG A 272 -12.10 -13.52 -7.88
CA ARG A 272 -13.03 -13.50 -6.74
C ARG A 272 -13.69 -14.84 -6.54
N THR A 273 -14.24 -15.46 -7.59
CA THR A 273 -14.97 -16.72 -7.43
C THR A 273 -14.08 -17.84 -6.88
N SER A 274 -12.83 -17.93 -7.36
CA SER A 274 -11.83 -18.84 -6.79
C SER A 274 -11.54 -18.56 -5.30
N GLN A 275 -11.49 -17.29 -4.89
CA GLN A 275 -11.21 -16.90 -3.51
C GLN A 275 -12.44 -17.04 -2.59
N LEU A 276 -13.61 -16.54 -3.00
CA LEU A 276 -14.88 -16.62 -2.28
C LEU A 276 -15.26 -18.06 -1.96
N PHE A 277 -15.21 -18.95 -2.95
CA PHE A 277 -15.55 -20.36 -2.73
C PHE A 277 -14.39 -21.18 -2.16
N ASN A 278 -13.21 -20.56 -2.00
CA ASN A 278 -11.99 -21.21 -1.53
C ASN A 278 -11.58 -22.41 -2.39
N THR A 279 -11.70 -22.26 -3.72
CA THR A 279 -11.37 -23.31 -4.69
C THR A 279 -10.52 -22.74 -5.81
N PRO A 280 -9.21 -23.01 -5.83
CA PRO A 280 -8.30 -22.39 -6.80
C PRO A 280 -8.44 -22.96 -8.22
N ASN A 281 -9.01 -24.16 -8.39
CA ASN A 281 -9.03 -24.88 -9.67
C ASN A 281 -9.80 -24.16 -10.79
N MET A 282 -10.65 -23.20 -10.44
CA MET A 282 -11.37 -22.41 -11.43
C MET A 282 -10.47 -21.47 -12.22
N SER A 283 -9.45 -20.89 -11.58
CA SER A 283 -8.58 -19.89 -12.21
C SER A 283 -7.12 -20.33 -12.34
N ARG A 284 -6.68 -21.27 -11.51
CA ARG A 284 -5.26 -21.65 -11.37
C ARG A 284 -4.63 -22.13 -12.69
N SER A 285 -3.38 -21.73 -12.90
CA SER A 285 -2.52 -22.20 -14.00
C SER A 285 -1.87 -23.56 -13.68
N ALA A 286 -1.05 -24.09 -14.59
CA ALA A 286 -0.28 -25.31 -14.34
C ALA A 286 0.87 -25.15 -13.32
N TYR A 287 1.09 -23.94 -12.83
CA TYR A 287 2.26 -23.59 -12.03
C TYR A 287 1.94 -23.32 -10.58
N ARG A 288 2.92 -23.57 -9.72
CA ARG A 288 2.94 -23.16 -8.31
C ARG A 288 4.23 -22.44 -8.00
N ALA A 289 4.11 -21.38 -7.21
CA ALA A 289 5.26 -20.68 -6.69
C ALA A 289 5.81 -21.45 -5.48
N SER A 290 7.14 -21.53 -5.39
CA SER A 290 7.86 -22.09 -4.25
C SER A 290 9.00 -21.16 -3.87
N VAL A 291 9.25 -21.02 -2.57
CA VAL A 291 10.30 -20.14 -2.05
C VAL A 291 11.50 -20.99 -1.65
N ASN A 292 12.70 -20.60 -2.07
CA ASN A 292 13.95 -21.03 -1.44
C ASN A 292 14.18 -20.16 -0.19
N PRO A 293 14.04 -20.70 1.03
CA PRO A 293 14.19 -19.90 2.24
C PRO A 293 15.62 -19.37 2.41
N GLN A 294 16.64 -20.01 1.81
CA GLN A 294 18.03 -19.58 1.97
C GLN A 294 18.29 -18.21 1.33
N ASP A 295 17.76 -18.01 0.13
CA ASP A 295 17.91 -16.75 -0.61
C ASP A 295 16.88 -15.71 -0.19
N CYS A 296 15.77 -16.14 0.40
CA CYS A 296 14.72 -15.25 0.85
C CYS A 296 15.18 -14.35 2.01
N VAL A 297 14.87 -13.06 1.86
CA VAL A 297 15.20 -11.99 2.82
C VAL A 297 13.96 -11.34 3.46
N ALA A 298 12.78 -11.93 3.29
CA ALA A 298 11.52 -11.41 3.83
C ALA A 298 11.26 -9.90 3.55
N CYS A 299 11.61 -9.41 2.35
CA CYS A 299 11.33 -8.02 1.99
C CYS A 299 9.82 -7.71 1.97
N GLY A 300 8.99 -8.69 1.59
CA GLY A 300 7.52 -8.60 1.56
C GLY A 300 6.94 -8.25 0.20
N ARG A 301 7.75 -7.90 -0.81
CA ARG A 301 7.29 -7.54 -2.17
C ARG A 301 6.37 -8.60 -2.80
N CYS A 302 6.72 -9.88 -2.64
CA CYS A 302 5.90 -10.98 -3.16
C CYS A 302 4.55 -11.13 -2.45
N VAL A 303 4.44 -10.70 -1.19
CA VAL A 303 3.21 -10.69 -0.38
C VAL A 303 2.30 -9.56 -0.86
N GLU A 304 2.86 -8.37 -1.06
CA GLU A 304 2.14 -7.17 -1.53
C GLU A 304 1.42 -7.40 -2.87
N VAL A 305 2.08 -8.11 -3.81
CA VAL A 305 1.50 -8.41 -5.13
C VAL A 305 0.74 -9.73 -5.21
N CYS A 306 0.62 -10.50 -4.12
CA CYS A 306 0.01 -11.83 -4.19
C CYS A 306 -1.52 -11.73 -4.37
N PRO A 307 -2.08 -12.14 -5.52
CA PRO A 307 -3.51 -11.99 -5.79
C PRO A 307 -4.39 -13.06 -5.10
N ALA A 308 -3.80 -13.96 -4.30
CA ALA A 308 -4.54 -15.04 -3.64
C ALA A 308 -4.28 -15.08 -2.12
N GLY A 309 -3.49 -14.15 -1.59
CA GLY A 309 -2.97 -14.23 -0.23
C GLY A 309 -2.23 -15.55 0.05
N ALA A 310 -1.63 -16.14 -1.00
CA ALA A 310 -0.91 -17.40 -0.92
C ALA A 310 0.51 -17.19 -0.36
N ALA A 311 1.16 -16.09 -0.72
CA ALA A 311 2.45 -15.69 -0.15
C ALA A 311 2.21 -14.85 1.11
N LYS A 312 2.86 -15.22 2.22
CA LYS A 312 2.89 -14.45 3.47
C LYS A 312 4.29 -14.46 4.06
N LEU A 313 4.60 -13.50 4.92
CA LEU A 313 5.82 -13.52 5.72
C LEU A 313 5.69 -14.50 6.89
N GLY A 314 6.81 -15.14 7.21
CA GLY A 314 6.94 -16.07 8.33
C GLY A 314 8.37 -16.09 8.87
N GLN A 315 8.57 -16.89 9.91
CA GLN A 315 9.84 -17.12 10.57
C GLN A 315 10.73 -18.08 9.76
N LYS A 316 12.00 -17.70 9.58
CA LYS A 316 13.04 -18.54 8.94
C LYS A 316 13.89 -19.30 9.97
N LEU A 317 14.11 -18.72 11.14
CA LEU A 317 14.92 -19.33 12.21
C LEU A 317 14.22 -20.57 12.79
N CYS A 318 15.01 -21.57 13.17
CA CYS A 318 14.48 -22.77 13.83
C CYS A 318 13.96 -22.45 15.23
N THR A 319 13.03 -23.27 15.72
CA THR A 319 12.56 -23.23 17.11
C THR A 319 13.61 -23.76 18.09
N LYS A 320 13.44 -23.54 19.40
CA LYS A 320 14.35 -24.05 20.44
C LYS A 320 14.57 -25.56 20.36
N ASP A 321 13.55 -26.32 20.00
CA ASP A 321 13.60 -27.77 19.83
C ASP A 321 14.32 -28.22 18.54
N GLY A 322 14.86 -27.27 17.75
CA GLY A 322 15.53 -27.53 16.48
C GLY A 322 14.58 -27.78 15.30
N GLY A 323 13.27 -27.72 15.52
CA GLY A 323 12.25 -27.89 14.49
C GLY A 323 12.16 -26.69 13.55
N LYS A 324 12.09 -26.95 12.24
CA LYS A 324 11.66 -25.96 11.25
C LYS A 324 10.17 -25.68 11.43
N ILE A 325 9.76 -24.44 11.20
CA ILE A 325 8.35 -24.07 11.23
C ILE A 325 7.61 -24.72 10.07
N GLU A 326 6.53 -25.45 10.36
CA GLU A 326 5.57 -25.88 9.36
C GLU A 326 4.41 -24.89 9.30
N TYR A 327 4.06 -24.50 8.07
CA TYR A 327 3.00 -23.52 7.82
C TYR A 327 1.70 -24.22 7.40
N PRO A 328 0.54 -23.70 7.82
CA PRO A 328 -0.73 -24.29 7.46
C PRO A 328 -0.93 -24.21 5.93
N LYS A 329 -1.49 -25.27 5.37
CA LYS A 329 -1.93 -25.31 3.98
C LYS A 329 -3.44 -25.18 3.95
N HIS A 330 -3.95 -24.38 3.02
CA HIS A 330 -5.37 -24.23 2.83
C HIS A 330 -6.04 -25.57 2.50
N GLU A 331 -7.21 -25.81 3.07
CA GLU A 331 -7.99 -27.03 2.78
C GLU A 331 -8.51 -26.98 1.34
N LEU A 332 -8.58 -28.13 0.67
CA LEU A 332 -9.14 -28.24 -0.69
C LEU A 332 -10.40 -29.11 -0.66
N PRO A 333 -11.36 -28.88 -1.58
CA PRO A 333 -12.63 -29.60 -1.60
C PRO A 333 -12.48 -31.11 -1.83
N ASP A 334 -11.34 -31.59 -2.35
CA ASP A 334 -11.13 -32.97 -2.81
C ASP A 334 -11.46 -34.07 -1.79
N ASN A 335 -11.21 -33.84 -0.51
CA ASN A 335 -11.25 -34.89 0.53
C ASN A 335 -12.29 -34.62 1.64
N THR A 336 -13.05 -33.53 1.54
CA THR A 336 -13.99 -33.10 2.58
C THR A 336 -15.31 -32.64 1.98
N LYS A 337 -16.38 -32.61 2.79
CA LYS A 337 -17.63 -31.96 2.36
C LYS A 337 -17.38 -30.46 2.24
N TRP A 338 -17.99 -29.84 1.22
CA TRP A 338 -17.75 -28.43 0.89
C TRP A 338 -19.10 -27.74 0.77
N GLY A 339 -19.37 -26.82 1.69
CA GLY A 339 -20.55 -25.97 1.69
C GLY A 339 -20.20 -24.53 2.06
N PRO A 340 -21.22 -23.68 2.29
CA PRO A 340 -21.04 -22.27 2.62
C PRO A 340 -20.15 -21.99 3.83
N GLU A 341 -20.00 -22.95 4.75
CA GLU A 341 -19.09 -22.89 5.90
C GLU A 341 -17.61 -22.90 5.51
N LYS A 342 -17.29 -23.32 4.27
CA LYS A 342 -15.94 -23.33 3.71
C LYS A 342 -15.66 -22.09 2.85
N TRP A 343 -16.64 -21.23 2.62
CA TRP A 343 -16.48 -20.03 1.79
C TRP A 343 -15.79 -18.91 2.59
N ASP A 344 -15.01 -18.08 1.91
CA ASP A 344 -14.41 -16.88 2.47
C ASP A 344 -15.17 -15.64 1.98
N LYS A 345 -16.20 -15.22 2.73
CA LYS A 345 -16.97 -14.01 2.40
C LYS A 345 -16.14 -12.73 2.51
N ASN A 346 -15.07 -12.74 3.31
CA ASN A 346 -14.17 -11.61 3.53
C ASN A 346 -12.86 -11.78 2.74
N TYR A 347 -12.89 -12.55 1.65
CA TYR A 347 -11.69 -12.86 0.88
C TYR A 347 -10.89 -11.61 0.49
N ARG A 348 -11.56 -10.50 0.18
CA ARG A 348 -10.93 -9.20 -0.15
C ARG A 348 -9.98 -8.69 0.94
N ASP A 349 -10.32 -8.89 2.20
CA ASP A 349 -9.50 -8.46 3.34
C ASP A 349 -8.56 -9.57 3.80
N ASN A 350 -9.02 -10.83 3.79
CA ASN A 350 -8.22 -11.98 4.21
C ASN A 350 -7.00 -12.25 3.31
N ILE A 351 -7.06 -11.89 2.02
CA ILE A 351 -5.90 -11.95 1.12
C ILE A 351 -4.84 -10.88 1.44
N ARG A 352 -5.20 -9.83 2.21
CA ARG A 352 -4.31 -8.75 2.66
C ARG A 352 -3.69 -9.02 4.04
N ILE A 353 -3.74 -10.26 4.50
CA ILE A 353 -3.02 -10.70 5.71
C ILE A 353 -1.57 -11.01 5.33
N ASN A 354 -0.65 -10.17 5.81
CA ASN A 354 0.73 -10.17 5.31
C ASN A 354 1.67 -11.15 6.03
N CYS A 355 1.29 -11.62 7.21
CA CYS A 355 2.17 -12.38 8.10
C CYS A 355 1.41 -13.57 8.70
N TYR A 356 2.11 -14.69 8.92
CA TYR A 356 1.64 -15.77 9.79
C TYR A 356 1.85 -15.41 11.27
N ASP A 357 1.11 -16.07 12.15
CA ASP A 357 1.16 -15.86 13.61
C ASP A 357 2.53 -16.19 14.22
N THR A 358 3.35 -16.96 13.51
CA THR A 358 4.75 -17.24 13.88
C THR A 358 5.64 -16.01 13.85
N GLY A 359 5.15 -14.91 13.26
CA GLY A 359 5.89 -13.68 13.08
C GLY A 359 6.95 -13.74 11.97
N THR A 360 7.61 -12.60 11.77
CA THR A 360 8.67 -12.39 10.78
C THR A 360 9.79 -11.53 11.37
N ALA A 361 10.69 -11.03 10.52
CA ALA A 361 11.82 -10.17 10.85
C ALA A 361 11.43 -9.01 11.81
N PRO A 362 11.91 -9.01 13.07
CA PRO A 362 11.56 -7.97 14.04
C PRO A 362 11.89 -6.55 13.58
N CYS A 363 13.00 -6.38 12.86
CA CYS A 363 13.44 -5.09 12.33
C CYS A 363 12.46 -4.47 11.31
N LYS A 364 11.74 -5.28 10.53
CA LYS A 364 10.66 -4.80 9.64
C LYS A 364 9.40 -4.47 10.45
N THR A 365 9.06 -5.31 11.42
CA THR A 365 7.87 -5.12 12.27
C THR A 365 7.99 -3.86 13.12
N ALA A 366 9.15 -3.59 13.72
CA ALA A 366 9.39 -2.45 14.58
C ALA A 366 9.54 -1.10 13.83
N CYS A 367 9.87 -1.14 12.54
CA CYS A 367 9.96 0.07 11.71
C CYS A 367 8.55 0.54 11.33
N PRO A 368 8.13 1.77 11.66
CA PRO A 368 6.79 2.28 11.31
C PRO A 368 6.48 2.28 9.82
N ALA A 369 7.50 2.51 8.97
CA ALA A 369 7.37 2.45 7.52
C ALA A 369 7.54 1.02 6.95
N HIS A 370 7.82 0.02 7.80
CA HIS A 370 8.03 -1.38 7.42
C HIS A 370 9.09 -1.59 6.33
N VAL A 371 10.15 -0.79 6.38
CA VAL A 371 11.28 -0.86 5.43
C VAL A 371 11.86 -2.28 5.42
N PRO A 372 12.16 -2.88 4.25
CA PRO A 372 12.66 -4.25 4.12
C PRO A 372 14.14 -4.39 4.54
N VAL A 373 14.40 -4.30 5.85
CA VAL A 373 15.75 -4.29 6.45
C VAL A 373 16.64 -5.44 5.99
N GLN A 374 16.19 -6.68 6.15
CA GLN A 374 16.96 -7.85 5.70
C GLN A 374 17.30 -7.78 4.20
N GLY A 375 16.43 -7.20 3.38
CA GLY A 375 16.63 -7.09 1.94
C GLY A 375 17.75 -6.12 1.59
N TYR A 376 17.69 -4.88 2.07
CA TYR A 376 18.73 -3.90 1.75
C TYR A 376 20.07 -4.23 2.42
N VAL A 377 20.07 -4.88 3.60
CA VAL A 377 21.29 -5.38 4.24
C VAL A 377 21.94 -6.48 3.38
N LYS A 378 21.14 -7.41 2.84
CA LYS A 378 21.65 -8.45 1.93
C LYS A 378 22.20 -7.86 0.63
N MET A 379 21.51 -6.89 0.03
CA MET A 379 21.99 -6.19 -1.16
C MET A 379 23.30 -5.43 -0.89
N ALA A 380 23.42 -4.77 0.27
CA ALA A 380 24.65 -4.11 0.68
C ALA A 380 25.82 -5.09 0.83
N ALA A 381 25.59 -6.26 1.43
CA ALA A 381 26.60 -7.33 1.50
C ALA A 381 27.09 -7.80 0.12
N GLN A 382 26.24 -7.67 -0.92
CA GLN A 382 26.53 -8.03 -2.30
C GLN A 382 27.09 -6.87 -3.14
N GLY A 383 27.27 -5.67 -2.56
CA GLY A 383 27.69 -4.47 -3.30
C GLY A 383 26.60 -3.84 -4.18
N ARG A 384 25.34 -4.27 -4.04
CA ARG A 384 24.19 -3.80 -4.84
C ARG A 384 23.55 -2.55 -4.23
N TYR A 385 24.32 -1.48 -4.03
CA TYR A 385 23.87 -0.30 -3.27
C TYR A 385 22.72 0.46 -3.92
N MET A 386 22.72 0.60 -5.25
CA MET A 386 21.63 1.29 -5.96
C MET A 386 20.31 0.52 -5.92
N ASP A 387 20.36 -0.81 -5.95
CA ASP A 387 19.16 -1.64 -5.79
C ASP A 387 18.66 -1.56 -4.34
N ALA A 388 19.57 -1.59 -3.37
CA ALA A 388 19.26 -1.40 -1.95
C ALA A 388 18.56 -0.05 -1.70
N LEU A 389 19.05 1.02 -2.33
CA LEU A 389 18.45 2.35 -2.26
C LEU A 389 17.02 2.35 -2.82
N LYS A 390 16.80 1.81 -4.03
CA LYS A 390 15.46 1.69 -4.63
C LYS A 390 14.50 0.91 -3.73
N LEU A 391 14.98 -0.19 -3.15
CA LEU A 391 14.21 -1.04 -2.26
C LEU A 391 13.82 -0.28 -0.97
N ILE A 392 14.69 0.57 -0.43
CA ILE A 392 14.35 1.45 0.69
C ILE A 392 13.34 2.51 0.27
N LYS A 393 13.54 3.17 -0.88
CA LYS A 393 12.69 4.28 -1.36
C LYS A 393 11.26 3.87 -1.70
N HIS A 394 11.02 2.58 -1.93
CA HIS A 394 9.65 2.03 -1.97
C HIS A 394 8.85 2.29 -0.68
N GLU A 395 9.53 2.32 0.47
CA GLU A 395 8.93 2.47 1.80
C GLU A 395 9.24 3.78 2.50
N ASN A 396 10.37 4.39 2.15
CA ASN A 396 10.86 5.59 2.79
C ASN A 396 11.46 6.53 1.74
N PRO A 397 10.79 7.65 1.38
CA PRO A 397 11.30 8.61 0.43
C PRO A 397 12.51 9.42 0.96
N PHE A 398 12.78 9.38 2.27
CA PHE A 398 13.82 10.15 2.94
C PHE A 398 14.85 9.26 3.69
N PRO A 399 15.51 8.31 3.01
CA PRO A 399 16.42 7.39 3.68
C PRO A 399 17.70 8.04 4.19
N ALA A 400 18.20 9.12 3.57
CA ALA A 400 19.39 9.85 4.01
C ALA A 400 19.11 10.65 5.27
N VAL A 401 17.97 11.35 5.32
CA VAL A 401 17.48 11.97 6.57
C VAL A 401 17.33 10.92 7.65
N CYS A 402 16.64 9.81 7.37
CA CYS A 402 16.50 8.75 8.36
C CYS A 402 17.84 8.10 8.75
N GLY A 403 18.85 8.08 7.89
CA GLY A 403 20.20 7.59 8.24
C GLY A 403 20.97 8.50 9.18
N ALA A 404 20.52 9.74 9.36
CA ALA A 404 21.14 10.72 10.25
C ALA A 404 20.44 10.80 11.63
N ILE A 405 19.12 10.64 11.67
CA ILE A 405 18.29 10.96 12.85
C ILE A 405 17.29 9.88 13.28
N CYS A 406 17.33 8.67 12.70
CA CYS A 406 16.40 7.61 13.08
C CYS A 406 16.65 7.18 14.53
N ASN A 407 15.58 6.81 15.23
CA ASN A 407 15.61 6.29 16.60
C ASN A 407 15.93 4.80 16.69
N ARG A 408 16.27 4.15 15.57
CA ARG A 408 16.82 2.79 15.52
C ARG A 408 15.96 1.71 16.20
N ARG A 409 14.62 1.84 16.23
CA ARG A 409 13.70 0.77 16.71
C ARG A 409 13.97 -0.59 16.07
N CYS A 410 14.47 -0.60 14.83
CA CYS A 410 14.86 -1.82 14.13
C CYS A 410 16.11 -2.50 14.72
N GLU A 411 17.05 -1.74 15.31
CA GLU A 411 18.21 -2.24 16.05
C GLU A 411 17.81 -2.70 17.45
N ASP A 412 16.95 -1.94 18.15
CA ASP A 412 16.40 -2.32 19.46
C ASP A 412 15.66 -3.66 19.38
N ALA A 413 14.86 -3.84 18.33
CA ALA A 413 14.15 -5.08 18.08
C ALA A 413 15.02 -6.18 17.46
N CYS A 414 16.29 -5.92 17.10
CA CYS A 414 17.10 -6.89 16.37
C CYS A 414 17.33 -8.17 17.18
N THR A 415 16.95 -9.33 16.60
CA THR A 415 17.18 -10.64 17.24
C THR A 415 18.64 -10.86 17.63
N ARG A 416 19.59 -10.36 16.85
CA ARG A 416 21.03 -10.47 17.15
C ARG A 416 21.41 -9.79 18.46
N GLY A 417 20.71 -8.73 18.87
CA GLY A 417 20.93 -8.04 20.13
C GLY A 417 20.67 -8.89 21.38
N THR A 418 19.93 -10.00 21.25
CA THR A 418 19.72 -10.97 22.35
C THR A 418 20.89 -11.94 22.54
N ILE A 419 21.86 -11.94 21.61
CA ILE A 419 23.02 -12.83 21.61
C ILE A 419 24.28 -12.04 21.97
N ASP A 420 24.55 -10.97 21.22
CA ASP A 420 25.69 -10.07 21.46
C ASP A 420 25.31 -8.59 21.31
N GLN A 421 25.35 -8.06 20.09
CA GLN A 421 24.98 -6.67 19.76
C GLN A 421 24.19 -6.66 18.46
N ALA A 422 23.19 -5.78 18.38
CA ALA A 422 22.41 -5.60 17.16
C ALA A 422 23.30 -5.34 15.92
N VAL A 423 22.76 -5.67 14.74
CA VAL A 423 23.34 -5.21 13.48
C VAL A 423 23.22 -3.69 13.43
N ALA A 424 24.27 -2.98 13.03
CA ALA A 424 24.27 -1.53 12.79
C ALA A 424 23.50 -1.18 11.52
N ILE A 425 22.19 -1.46 11.55
CA ILE A 425 21.24 -1.30 10.46
C ILE A 425 21.19 0.15 9.97
N ASP A 426 21.22 1.10 10.89
CA ASP A 426 21.17 2.53 10.60
C ASP A 426 22.42 3.01 9.86
N GLU A 427 23.61 2.54 10.26
CA GLU A 427 24.87 2.86 9.60
C GLU A 427 24.95 2.25 8.19
N ILE A 428 24.44 1.03 8.00
CA ILE A 428 24.30 0.43 6.65
C ILE A 428 23.37 1.29 5.79
N LYS A 429 22.22 1.71 6.32
CA LYS A 429 21.26 2.57 5.61
C LYS A 429 21.89 3.93 5.28
N LYS A 430 22.64 4.55 6.20
CA LYS A 430 23.35 5.81 5.99
C LYS A 430 24.32 5.72 4.81
N PHE A 431 25.12 4.66 4.76
CA PHE A 431 26.04 4.40 3.64
C PHE A 431 25.30 4.23 2.29
N ILE A 432 24.20 3.48 2.27
CA ILE A 432 23.39 3.29 1.06
C ILE A 432 22.78 4.62 0.60
N ALA A 433 22.24 5.41 1.54
CA ALA A 433 21.58 6.67 1.24
C ALA A 433 22.56 7.77 0.81
N GLU A 434 23.81 7.73 1.28
CA GLU A 434 24.87 8.66 0.83
C GLU A 434 25.09 8.59 -0.69
N GLN A 435 24.80 7.45 -1.32
CA GLN A 435 24.88 7.31 -2.78
C GLN A 435 23.97 8.29 -3.51
N GLU A 436 22.80 8.65 -2.95
CA GLU A 436 21.83 9.53 -3.62
C GLU A 436 22.07 11.03 -3.40
N ILE A 437 22.92 11.36 -2.42
CA ILE A 437 23.35 12.74 -2.18
C ILE A 437 24.08 13.27 -3.42
N ASN A 438 24.86 12.39 -4.08
CA ASN A 438 25.41 12.68 -5.40
C ASN A 438 24.30 12.67 -6.46
N SER A 439 24.07 13.81 -7.11
CA SER A 439 23.03 13.98 -8.13
C SER A 439 23.15 13.00 -9.31
N ALA A 440 24.36 12.54 -9.64
CA ALA A 440 24.59 11.56 -10.71
C ALA A 440 23.98 10.18 -10.41
N ASN A 441 23.81 9.85 -9.13
CA ASN A 441 23.32 8.55 -8.66
C ASN A 441 21.93 8.65 -8.03
N ARG A 442 21.23 9.78 -8.19
CA ARG A 442 19.93 10.03 -7.54
C ARG A 442 18.82 9.19 -8.18
N PHE A 443 18.10 8.43 -7.37
CA PHE A 443 16.93 7.69 -7.83
C PHE A 443 15.66 8.56 -7.78
N VAL A 444 15.06 8.79 -8.94
CA VAL A 444 13.76 9.45 -9.10
C VAL A 444 12.75 8.42 -9.64
N PRO A 445 11.65 8.14 -8.92
CA PRO A 445 10.61 7.26 -9.41
C PRO A 445 9.94 7.80 -10.67
N LYS A 446 9.41 6.88 -11.49
CA LYS A 446 8.57 7.25 -12.62
C LYS A 446 7.23 7.78 -12.11
N VAL A 447 6.75 8.87 -12.71
CA VAL A 447 5.49 9.52 -12.38
C VAL A 447 4.45 9.10 -13.41
N GLU A 448 3.68 8.06 -13.09
CA GLU A 448 2.63 7.54 -13.98
C GLU A 448 1.57 6.76 -13.20
N ASN A 449 0.33 6.81 -13.67
CA ASN A 449 -0.76 5.98 -13.19
C ASN A 449 -0.72 4.57 -13.82
N HIS A 450 -1.71 3.74 -13.52
CA HIS A 450 -1.82 2.37 -14.04
C HIS A 450 -1.95 2.28 -15.57
N GLU A 451 -2.32 3.37 -16.26
CA GLU A 451 -2.39 3.45 -17.72
C GLU A 451 -1.13 4.06 -18.36
N GLY A 452 -0.12 4.45 -17.57
CA GLY A 452 1.06 5.13 -18.08
C GLY A 452 0.86 6.64 -18.32
N LYS A 453 -0.16 7.25 -17.71
CA LYS A 453 -0.53 8.67 -17.85
C LYS A 453 -0.47 9.38 -16.50
N GLU A 454 -0.65 10.69 -16.48
CA GLU A 454 -0.92 11.44 -15.24
C GLU A 454 -2.44 11.56 -15.01
N PHE A 455 -2.84 11.60 -13.74
CA PHE A 455 -4.18 11.96 -13.31
C PHE A 455 -4.43 13.47 -13.47
N THR A 456 -5.69 13.89 -13.34
CA THR A 456 -6.06 15.32 -13.44
C THR A 456 -6.52 15.91 -12.11
N GLU A 457 -6.84 15.05 -11.15
CA GLU A 457 -7.30 15.40 -9.81
C GLU A 457 -6.17 16.05 -9.02
N LYS A 458 -6.28 17.35 -8.76
CA LYS A 458 -5.28 18.10 -8.02
C LYS A 458 -5.34 17.78 -6.53
N MET A 459 -4.17 17.53 -5.93
CA MET A 459 -4.01 17.24 -4.51
C MET A 459 -3.34 18.41 -3.80
N ALA A 460 -3.94 18.87 -2.69
CA ALA A 460 -3.36 19.91 -1.85
C ALA A 460 -2.77 19.30 -0.58
N ILE A 461 -1.53 19.64 -0.28
CA ILE A 461 -0.85 19.24 0.96
C ILE A 461 -0.49 20.52 1.71
N ILE A 462 -0.83 20.58 2.99
CA ILE A 462 -0.66 21.76 3.83
C ILE A 462 0.44 21.44 4.85
N GLY A 463 1.63 21.99 4.62
CA GLY A 463 2.86 21.73 5.36
C GLY A 463 3.87 20.88 4.58
N ALA A 464 5.09 21.39 4.42
CA ALA A 464 6.22 20.75 3.75
C ALA A 464 7.17 20.03 4.74
N GLY A 465 6.64 19.52 5.85
CA GLY A 465 7.36 18.61 6.75
C GLY A 465 7.46 17.18 6.19
N PRO A 466 8.13 16.25 6.90
CA PRO A 466 8.31 14.86 6.44
C PRO A 466 6.99 14.16 6.09
N SER A 467 5.92 14.39 6.85
CA SER A 467 4.60 13.78 6.58
C SER A 467 4.03 14.26 5.24
N GLY A 468 3.97 15.58 5.03
CA GLY A 468 3.43 16.18 3.82
C GLY A 468 4.27 15.86 2.59
N MET A 469 5.58 15.94 2.71
CA MET A 469 6.49 15.58 1.62
C MET A 469 6.43 14.08 1.27
N SER A 470 6.24 13.19 2.25
CA SER A 470 6.03 11.75 2.00
C SER A 470 4.73 11.49 1.23
N ALA A 471 3.62 12.13 1.65
CA ALA A 471 2.36 12.03 0.91
C ALA A 471 2.51 12.54 -0.54
N ALA A 472 3.24 13.64 -0.73
CA ALA A 472 3.52 14.19 -2.06
C ALA A 472 4.30 13.22 -2.94
N TYR A 473 5.33 12.57 -2.37
CA TYR A 473 6.13 11.57 -3.06
C TYR A 473 5.26 10.45 -3.64
N TYR A 474 4.45 9.81 -2.80
CA TYR A 474 3.62 8.67 -3.22
C TYR A 474 2.46 9.07 -4.14
N LEU A 475 1.90 10.27 -3.97
CA LEU A 475 0.89 10.80 -4.90
C LEU A 475 1.50 11.13 -6.27
N ARG A 476 2.70 11.70 -6.32
CA ARG A 476 3.42 11.92 -7.60
C ARG A 476 3.85 10.61 -8.24
N GLU A 477 4.33 9.63 -7.49
CA GLU A 477 4.62 8.29 -8.02
C GLU A 477 3.39 7.70 -8.74
N LYS A 478 2.19 7.91 -8.19
CA LYS A 478 0.90 7.49 -8.80
C LYS A 478 0.41 8.37 -9.95
N GLY A 479 1.08 9.46 -10.30
CA GLY A 479 0.70 10.33 -11.41
C GLY A 479 -0.18 11.53 -11.07
N TYR A 480 -0.40 11.89 -9.81
CA TYR A 480 -1.29 13.03 -9.47
C TYR A 480 -0.60 14.38 -9.53
N PRO A 481 -1.23 15.46 -10.01
CA PRO A 481 -0.75 16.82 -9.77
C PRO A 481 -0.81 17.16 -8.27
N VAL A 482 0.33 17.51 -7.67
CA VAL A 482 0.44 17.77 -6.22
C VAL A 482 1.04 19.15 -5.99
N THR A 483 0.38 19.93 -5.13
CA THR A 483 0.90 21.21 -4.65
C THR A 483 1.01 21.19 -3.12
N ILE A 484 2.18 21.52 -2.60
CA ILE A 484 2.44 21.71 -1.17
C ILE A 484 2.40 23.20 -0.85
N PHE A 485 1.52 23.59 0.07
CA PHE A 485 1.44 24.92 0.66
C PHE A 485 2.23 24.95 1.95
N GLU A 486 3.24 25.83 2.02
CA GLU A 486 4.16 25.93 3.14
C GLU A 486 4.23 27.39 3.62
N LYS A 487 4.04 27.57 4.92
CA LYS A 487 4.07 28.88 5.59
C LYS A 487 5.46 29.48 5.55
N GLU A 488 6.48 28.66 5.70
CA GLU A 488 7.88 29.08 5.68
C GLU A 488 8.39 29.31 4.25
N GLN A 489 9.57 29.93 4.13
CA GLN A 489 10.20 30.22 2.83
C GLN A 489 10.93 29.02 2.20
N ARG A 490 10.93 27.87 2.88
CA ARG A 490 11.62 26.64 2.46
C ARG A 490 10.87 25.39 2.93
N ALA A 491 11.06 24.29 2.22
CA ALA A 491 10.52 22.98 2.60
C ALA A 491 11.37 22.30 3.69
N GLY A 492 10.86 21.22 4.27
CA GLY A 492 11.55 20.38 5.25
C GLY A 492 10.96 20.45 6.67
N GLY A 493 10.14 21.46 6.98
CA GLY A 493 9.47 21.61 8.27
C GLY A 493 10.45 21.48 9.45
N MET A 494 10.12 20.63 10.43
CA MET A 494 10.97 20.41 11.61
C MET A 494 12.35 19.79 11.29
N LEU A 495 12.55 19.15 10.13
CA LEU A 495 13.89 18.70 9.73
C LEU A 495 14.83 19.91 9.50
N MET A 496 14.31 20.96 8.87
CA MET A 496 15.06 22.19 8.63
C MET A 496 15.11 23.08 9.86
N ASN A 497 13.99 23.18 10.58
CA ASN A 497 13.80 24.21 11.60
C ASN A 497 14.10 23.71 13.02
N GLY A 498 13.91 22.42 13.30
CA GLY A 498 14.00 21.85 14.64
C GLY A 498 15.23 20.98 14.89
N ILE A 499 15.97 20.55 13.86
CA ILE A 499 17.12 19.65 14.03
C ILE A 499 18.42 20.39 13.70
N PRO A 500 19.41 20.42 14.60
CA PRO A 500 20.71 21.05 14.34
C PRO A 500 21.51 20.42 13.19
N SER A 501 22.30 21.24 12.48
CA SER A 501 23.17 20.79 11.38
C SER A 501 24.22 19.75 11.77
N PHE A 502 24.67 19.73 13.04
CA PHE A 502 25.64 18.75 13.52
C PHE A 502 25.04 17.34 13.67
N ARG A 503 23.70 17.24 13.64
CA ARG A 503 22.96 15.97 13.59
C ARG A 503 22.47 15.65 12.18
N LEU A 504 21.92 16.65 11.50
CA LEU A 504 21.34 16.52 10.16
C LEU A 504 21.73 17.72 9.30
N GLU A 505 22.70 17.50 8.42
CA GLU A 505 23.14 18.53 7.49
C GLU A 505 21.99 18.96 6.55
N LYS A 506 21.83 20.28 6.37
CA LYS A 506 20.73 20.84 5.55
C LYS A 506 20.83 20.44 4.08
N SER A 507 22.05 20.21 3.59
CA SER A 507 22.34 19.69 2.25
C SER A 507 21.71 18.31 1.99
N VAL A 508 21.64 17.45 3.01
CA VAL A 508 21.02 16.13 2.93
C VAL A 508 19.52 16.27 2.71
N ILE A 509 18.88 17.17 3.46
CA ILE A 509 17.44 17.43 3.34
C ILE A 509 17.12 18.02 1.96
N GLU A 510 17.89 19.02 1.49
CA GLU A 510 17.69 19.60 0.16
C GLU A 510 17.87 18.58 -0.97
N ALA A 511 18.83 17.65 -0.85
CA ALA A 511 19.03 16.61 -1.86
C ALA A 511 17.81 15.69 -2.02
N GLU A 512 17.09 15.41 -0.94
CA GLU A 512 15.87 14.62 -0.98
C GLU A 512 14.64 15.45 -1.40
N ILE A 513 14.57 16.73 -1.02
CA ILE A 513 13.55 17.66 -1.53
C ILE A 513 13.67 17.83 -3.04
N ASP A 514 14.89 17.86 -3.58
CA ASP A 514 15.12 17.92 -5.03
C ASP A 514 14.50 16.75 -5.79
N VAL A 515 14.41 15.56 -5.18
CA VAL A 515 13.71 14.41 -5.80
C VAL A 515 12.24 14.78 -6.01
N LEU A 516 11.59 15.40 -5.03
CA LEU A 516 10.19 15.84 -5.14
C LEU A 516 10.04 16.91 -6.23
N ARG A 517 10.97 17.87 -6.30
CA ARG A 517 10.99 18.88 -7.35
C ARG A 517 11.11 18.24 -8.74
N GLN A 518 12.01 17.25 -8.90
CA GLN A 518 12.19 16.50 -10.15
C GLN A 518 10.98 15.63 -10.52
N MET A 519 10.24 15.13 -9.53
CA MET A 519 8.96 14.46 -9.74
C MET A 519 7.84 15.42 -10.14
N GLY A 520 8.05 16.75 -10.06
CA GLY A 520 7.06 17.77 -10.42
C GLY A 520 6.14 18.17 -9.28
N VAL A 521 6.52 17.98 -8.01
CA VAL A 521 5.80 18.58 -6.87
C VAL A 521 5.93 20.10 -6.96
N GLU A 522 4.78 20.79 -6.94
CA GLU A 522 4.77 22.25 -6.86
C GLU A 522 4.83 22.70 -5.39
N PHE A 523 5.75 23.62 -5.08
CA PHE A 523 5.84 24.23 -3.75
C PHE A 523 5.35 25.68 -3.79
N LYS A 524 4.43 26.02 -2.88
CA LYS A 524 3.97 27.39 -2.61
C LYS A 524 4.48 27.81 -1.24
N PHE A 525 5.68 28.39 -1.22
CA PHE A 525 6.32 28.91 -0.01
C PHE A 525 5.74 30.27 0.40
N GLY A 526 5.84 30.58 1.70
CA GLY A 526 5.30 31.83 2.25
C GLY A 526 3.78 31.92 2.24
N VAL A 527 3.07 30.79 2.09
CA VAL A 527 1.61 30.74 2.04
C VAL A 527 1.06 29.99 3.26
N GLU A 528 0.42 30.72 4.16
CA GLU A 528 -0.24 30.18 5.34
C GLU A 528 -1.73 29.93 5.06
N VAL A 529 -2.11 28.65 4.94
CA VAL A 529 -3.52 28.25 4.77
C VAL A 529 -4.30 28.53 6.06
N GLY A 530 -5.42 29.25 5.94
CA GLY A 530 -6.16 29.84 7.05
C GLY A 530 -5.90 31.34 7.24
N LYS A 531 -4.92 31.91 6.54
CA LYS A 531 -4.60 33.35 6.58
C LYS A 531 -4.51 33.96 5.18
N ASP A 532 -3.63 33.43 4.34
CA ASP A 532 -3.39 33.95 2.98
C ASP A 532 -4.36 33.32 1.96
N VAL A 533 -4.72 32.06 2.17
CA VAL A 533 -5.74 31.31 1.41
C VAL A 533 -6.53 30.40 2.34
N THR A 534 -7.78 30.08 2.02
CA THR A 534 -8.60 29.13 2.78
C THR A 534 -8.75 27.80 2.05
N ILE A 535 -9.07 26.71 2.77
CA ILE A 535 -9.38 25.41 2.15
C ILE A 535 -10.51 25.56 1.12
N GLN A 536 -11.51 26.40 1.42
CA GLN A 536 -12.62 26.67 0.50
C GLN A 536 -12.15 27.31 -0.82
N GLN A 537 -11.28 28.31 -0.75
CA GLN A 537 -10.69 28.92 -1.96
C GLN A 537 -9.84 27.91 -2.75
N LEU A 538 -9.16 26.98 -2.08
CA LEU A 538 -8.44 25.92 -2.77
C LEU A 538 -9.40 24.92 -3.45
N ARG A 539 -10.54 24.58 -2.83
CA ARG A 539 -11.58 23.78 -3.52
C ARG A 539 -12.06 24.48 -4.80
N GLU A 540 -12.27 25.79 -4.74
CA GLU A 540 -12.66 26.62 -5.90
C GLU A 540 -11.59 26.64 -7.00
N GLN A 541 -10.31 26.49 -6.65
CA GLN A 541 -9.19 26.31 -7.60
C GLN A 541 -9.09 24.89 -8.19
N GLY A 542 -9.98 23.98 -7.77
CA GLY A 542 -10.12 22.63 -8.31
C GLY A 542 -9.37 21.54 -7.56
N TYR A 543 -8.80 21.83 -6.38
CA TYR A 543 -8.22 20.79 -5.51
C TYR A 543 -9.32 19.86 -5.01
N LYS A 544 -9.04 18.55 -5.03
CA LYS A 544 -10.02 17.49 -4.74
C LYS A 544 -9.88 16.86 -3.37
N ALA A 545 -8.68 16.86 -2.81
CA ALA A 545 -8.40 16.34 -1.47
C ALA A 545 -7.30 17.16 -0.81
N PHE A 546 -7.37 17.25 0.52
CA PHE A 546 -6.50 18.05 1.37
C PHE A 546 -5.83 17.16 2.40
N TYR A 547 -4.51 17.23 2.48
CA TYR A 547 -3.76 16.59 3.56
C TYR A 547 -3.12 17.64 4.46
N VAL A 548 -3.60 17.71 5.70
CA VAL A 548 -3.10 18.65 6.71
C VAL A 548 -1.96 17.98 7.48
N ALA A 549 -0.76 18.52 7.29
CA ALA A 549 0.51 18.00 7.80
C ALA A 549 1.40 19.12 8.36
N ILE A 550 0.78 20.11 9.02
CA ILE A 550 1.46 21.31 9.56
C ILE A 550 2.40 21.04 10.74
N GLY A 551 2.34 19.84 11.32
CA GLY A 551 3.16 19.44 12.46
C GLY A 551 2.75 20.10 13.78
N ALA A 552 3.69 20.15 14.74
CA ALA A 552 3.56 20.83 16.02
C ALA A 552 4.64 21.91 16.16
N GLN A 553 4.39 23.06 15.54
CA GLN A 553 5.37 24.11 15.29
C GLN A 553 5.62 25.07 16.46
N GLY A 554 4.74 25.12 17.46
CA GLY A 554 4.86 26.00 18.62
C GLY A 554 5.64 25.36 19.77
N GLY A 555 6.11 26.18 20.70
CA GLY A 555 6.75 25.72 21.94
C GLY A 555 5.83 25.88 23.15
N ARG A 556 5.91 24.94 24.10
CA ARG A 556 5.19 25.05 25.38
C ARG A 556 5.94 25.91 26.39
N LYS A 557 5.18 26.64 27.20
CA LYS A 557 5.65 27.43 28.35
C LYS A 557 5.35 26.71 29.67
N THR A 558 6.05 27.07 30.75
CA THR A 558 6.03 26.35 32.04
C THR A 558 4.87 26.77 32.94
N GLY A 559 4.26 27.92 32.71
CA GLY A 559 3.21 28.51 33.53
C GLY A 559 3.71 29.13 34.83
N VAL A 560 5.02 29.33 34.99
CA VAL A 560 5.62 29.85 36.23
C VAL A 560 5.81 31.37 36.18
N PRO A 561 5.83 32.07 37.33
CA PRO A 561 6.12 33.50 37.35
C PRO A 561 7.45 33.83 36.66
N GLY A 562 7.46 34.89 35.85
CA GLY A 562 8.67 35.38 35.15
C GLY A 562 8.95 34.76 33.78
N GLU A 563 8.12 33.83 33.28
CA GLU A 563 8.35 33.15 32.00
C GLU A 563 8.19 34.01 30.73
N ASP A 564 7.67 35.23 30.86
CA ASP A 564 7.55 36.21 29.77
C ASP A 564 8.69 37.27 29.78
N ALA A 565 9.72 37.08 30.62
CA ALA A 565 10.84 38.00 30.73
C ALA A 565 11.73 38.01 29.49
N GLU A 566 12.43 39.12 29.26
CA GLU A 566 13.46 39.20 28.23
C GLU A 566 14.58 38.20 28.54
N GLY A 567 14.95 37.38 27.55
CA GLY A 567 15.90 36.26 27.72
C GLY A 567 15.23 34.89 27.92
N VAL A 568 13.90 34.81 28.02
CA VAL A 568 13.15 33.54 28.00
C VAL A 568 12.63 33.25 26.60
N VAL A 569 12.99 32.10 26.03
CA VAL A 569 12.51 31.62 24.73
C VAL A 569 12.14 30.15 24.78
N THR A 570 11.33 29.67 23.84
CA THR A 570 11.08 28.22 23.73
C THR A 570 12.17 27.54 22.90
N GLY A 571 12.42 26.27 23.16
CA GLY A 571 13.42 25.48 22.41
C GLY A 571 13.13 25.42 20.91
N VAL A 572 11.85 25.34 20.54
CA VAL A 572 11.43 25.34 19.12
C VAL A 572 11.74 26.67 18.45
N GLU A 573 11.45 27.79 19.12
CA GLU A 573 11.76 29.13 18.61
C GLU A 573 13.26 29.35 18.48
N PHE A 574 14.02 28.96 19.52
CA PHE A 574 15.47 29.07 19.54
C PHE A 574 16.12 28.28 18.39
N LEU A 575 15.78 27.00 18.26
CA LEU A 575 16.31 26.14 17.19
C LEU A 575 15.91 26.64 15.81
N ARG A 576 14.68 27.14 15.64
CA ARG A 576 14.24 27.70 14.35
C ARG A 576 15.13 28.87 13.95
N LYS A 577 15.39 29.82 14.86
CA LYS A 577 16.26 30.97 14.59
C LYS A 577 17.71 30.54 14.34
N ALA A 578 18.27 29.67 15.19
CA ALA A 578 19.64 29.18 15.06
C ALA A 578 19.87 28.39 13.75
N ASN A 579 18.84 27.73 13.21
CA ASN A 579 18.92 26.99 11.94
C ASN A 579 18.70 27.86 10.69
N ILE A 580 18.42 29.17 10.82
CA ILE A 580 18.34 30.10 9.68
C ILE A 580 19.72 30.65 9.34
N SER A 581 20.47 31.12 10.34
CA SER A 581 21.90 31.41 10.20
C SER A 581 22.62 31.18 11.53
N GLU A 582 23.90 30.79 11.45
CA GLU A 582 24.75 30.53 12.62
C GLU A 582 24.87 31.76 13.53
N ASP A 583 24.76 32.97 12.98
CA ASP A 583 24.81 34.25 13.70
C ASP A 583 23.43 34.79 14.13
N ALA A 584 22.31 34.21 13.66
CA ALA A 584 20.96 34.79 13.86
C ALA A 584 20.51 34.81 15.34
N HIS A 585 21.20 34.09 16.22
CA HIS A 585 20.86 34.05 17.63
C HIS A 585 22.09 33.86 18.53
N ALA A 586 23.04 34.79 18.43
CA ALA A 586 24.16 34.84 19.37
C ALA A 586 23.66 35.02 20.81
N LEU A 587 24.00 34.08 21.67
CA LEU A 587 23.75 34.12 23.10
C LEU A 587 24.97 34.71 23.80
N SER A 588 24.74 35.41 24.90
CA SER A 588 25.79 35.88 25.81
C SER A 588 25.49 35.44 27.24
N GLY A 589 26.53 35.20 28.02
CA GLY A 589 26.39 34.78 29.42
C GLY A 589 25.92 33.34 29.57
N ASP A 590 25.46 33.02 30.78
CA ASP A 590 25.06 31.68 31.18
C ASP A 590 23.62 31.37 30.75
N THR A 591 23.40 30.15 30.26
CA THR A 591 22.11 29.70 29.73
C THR A 591 21.58 28.50 30.52
N VAL A 592 20.32 28.56 30.92
CA VAL A 592 19.59 27.46 31.55
C VAL A 592 18.58 26.87 30.56
N VAL A 593 18.68 25.57 30.30
CA VAL A 593 17.72 24.83 29.45
C VAL A 593 16.82 23.99 30.35
N ILE A 594 15.50 24.05 30.14
CA ILE A 594 14.53 23.31 30.94
C ILE A 594 13.88 22.22 30.08
N GLY A 595 14.16 20.95 30.36
CA GLY A 595 13.61 19.79 29.66
C GLY A 595 14.54 18.56 29.70
N GLY A 596 13.96 17.36 29.60
CA GLY A 596 14.68 16.09 29.70
C GLY A 596 14.81 15.28 28.41
N GLY A 597 14.16 15.68 27.31
CA GLY A 597 14.14 14.92 26.05
C GLY A 597 15.25 15.28 25.06
N ASN A 598 15.34 14.55 23.95
CA ASN A 598 16.36 14.78 22.89
C ASN A 598 16.39 16.23 22.39
N VAL A 599 15.23 16.88 22.28
CA VAL A 599 15.15 18.30 21.90
C VAL A 599 15.86 19.19 22.91
N ALA A 600 15.77 18.89 24.22
CA ALA A 600 16.48 19.66 25.24
C ALA A 600 17.99 19.49 25.12
N ILE A 601 18.47 18.27 24.81
CA ILE A 601 19.89 18.01 24.53
C ILE A 601 20.37 18.81 23.32
N ASP A 602 19.63 18.77 22.21
CA ASP A 602 19.95 19.54 21.00
C ASP A 602 19.98 21.04 21.26
N VAL A 603 19.01 21.56 22.03
CA VAL A 603 18.97 22.96 22.45
C VAL A 603 20.19 23.31 23.30
N SER A 604 20.56 22.48 24.27
CA SER A 604 21.71 22.72 25.15
C SER A 604 23.02 22.78 24.36
N ARG A 605 23.21 21.84 23.43
CA ARG A 605 24.39 21.77 22.55
C ARG A 605 24.43 22.92 21.54
N MET A 606 23.27 23.33 21.03
CA MET A 606 23.15 24.50 20.16
C MET A 606 23.46 25.78 20.94
N ALA A 607 22.98 25.94 22.17
CA ALA A 607 23.22 27.12 23.00
C ALA A 607 24.71 27.38 23.27
N LEU A 608 25.50 26.31 23.48
CA LEU A 608 26.96 26.41 23.57
C LEU A 608 27.57 26.97 22.28
N ARG A 609 27.18 26.43 21.12
CA ARG A 609 27.69 26.87 19.81
C ARG A 609 27.22 28.26 19.42
N SER A 610 26.07 28.69 19.95
CA SER A 610 25.55 30.06 19.81
C SER A 610 26.24 31.07 20.72
N GLY A 611 27.25 30.70 21.52
CA GLY A 611 28.08 31.65 22.28
C GLY A 611 27.83 31.68 23.80
N SER A 612 26.97 30.82 24.34
CA SER A 612 26.77 30.74 25.81
C SER A 612 28.08 30.37 26.51
N THR A 613 28.41 31.05 27.60
CA THR A 613 29.64 30.78 28.40
C THR A 613 29.54 29.48 29.17
N LYS A 614 28.35 29.17 29.67
CA LYS A 614 28.03 27.95 30.39
C LYS A 614 26.58 27.56 30.09
N VAL A 615 26.34 26.27 29.91
CA VAL A 615 25.00 25.73 29.72
C VAL A 615 24.69 24.70 30.80
N SER A 616 23.56 24.90 31.48
CA SER A 616 23.04 23.96 32.47
C SER A 616 21.63 23.54 32.07
N GLN A 617 21.40 22.24 31.95
CA GLN A 617 20.10 21.65 31.65
C GLN A 617 19.45 21.14 32.93
N TYR A 618 18.17 21.43 33.14
CA TYR A 618 17.40 20.91 34.28
C TYR A 618 16.14 20.20 33.80
N CYS A 619 15.82 19.07 34.43
CA CYS A 619 14.66 18.25 34.08
C CYS A 619 13.99 17.62 35.30
N LEU A 620 12.72 17.28 35.17
CA LEU A 620 11.89 16.70 36.24
C LEU A 620 12.28 15.25 36.52
N GLU A 621 12.68 14.57 35.47
CA GLU A 621 13.04 13.18 35.43
C GLU A 621 14.33 12.92 36.24
N SER A 622 14.37 11.79 36.94
CA SER A 622 15.63 11.24 37.42
C SER A 622 16.43 10.68 36.23
N ARG A 623 17.74 10.51 36.41
CA ARG A 623 18.66 10.14 35.33
C ARG A 623 18.25 8.85 34.60
N ASP A 624 17.67 7.89 35.31
CA ASP A 624 17.24 6.59 34.82
C ASP A 624 15.97 6.61 33.96
N ILE A 625 15.15 7.67 34.09
CA ILE A 625 13.91 7.82 33.33
C ILE A 625 13.91 9.06 32.42
N MET A 626 15.09 9.63 32.15
CA MET A 626 15.23 10.72 31.19
C MET A 626 14.72 10.28 29.80
N PRO A 627 13.88 11.09 29.13
CA PRO A 627 13.39 10.74 27.79
C PRO A 627 14.46 10.79 26.69
N ALA A 628 15.60 11.45 26.93
CA ALA A 628 16.69 11.53 25.97
C ALA A 628 17.47 10.20 25.84
N ALA A 629 18.01 9.94 24.66
CA ALA A 629 18.84 8.77 24.41
C ALA A 629 20.17 8.86 25.17
N ALA A 630 20.63 7.76 25.75
CA ALA A 630 21.79 7.74 26.63
C ALA A 630 23.08 8.25 25.95
N ASP A 631 23.29 7.90 24.69
CA ASP A 631 24.42 8.36 23.88
C ASP A 631 24.37 9.87 23.63
N GLU A 632 23.19 10.45 23.39
CA GLU A 632 23.04 11.90 23.25
C GLU A 632 23.30 12.65 24.56
N VAL A 633 22.92 12.06 25.69
CA VAL A 633 23.19 12.63 27.01
C VAL A 633 24.70 12.61 27.31
N GLU A 634 25.38 11.50 27.02
CA GLU A 634 26.84 11.39 27.15
C GLU A 634 27.57 12.42 26.28
N GLU A 635 27.17 12.58 25.01
CA GLU A 635 27.74 13.59 24.11
C GLU A 635 27.58 15.02 24.65
N ALA A 636 26.44 15.33 25.28
CA ALA A 636 26.20 16.64 25.88
C ALA A 636 27.14 16.90 27.07
N GLU A 637 27.33 15.90 27.93
CA GLU A 637 28.24 15.97 29.08
C GLU A 637 29.71 16.09 28.64
N GLU A 638 30.11 15.38 27.58
CA GLU A 638 31.44 15.51 26.95
C GLU A 638 31.69 16.93 26.41
N GLU A 639 30.65 17.64 25.99
CA GLU A 639 30.71 19.05 25.56
C GLU A 639 30.72 20.03 26.75
N GLY A 640 30.61 19.55 27.99
CA GLY A 640 30.66 20.35 29.21
C GLY A 640 29.30 20.85 29.70
N ILE A 641 28.19 20.32 29.18
CA ILE A 641 26.83 20.67 29.62
C ILE A 641 26.56 20.01 30.97
N THR A 642 26.15 20.81 31.96
CA THR A 642 25.76 20.28 33.28
C THR A 642 24.30 19.86 33.26
N ILE A 643 23.97 18.62 33.67
CA ILE A 643 22.59 18.11 33.67
C ILE A 643 22.08 17.87 35.10
N GLY A 644 21.15 18.72 35.55
CA GLY A 644 20.46 18.62 36.82
C GLY A 644 19.16 17.83 36.71
N CYS A 645 19.15 16.59 37.20
CA CYS A 645 17.97 15.72 37.21
C CYS A 645 17.12 15.90 38.48
N GLY A 646 15.81 15.67 38.38
CA GLY A 646 14.89 15.73 39.52
C GLY A 646 14.59 17.15 40.02
N TRP A 647 14.51 18.13 39.12
CA TRP A 647 14.28 19.55 39.42
C TRP A 647 13.25 20.16 38.48
N GLY A 648 12.22 20.80 39.02
CA GLY A 648 11.20 21.53 38.26
C GLY A 648 11.25 23.03 38.50
N PRO A 649 10.92 23.87 37.50
CA PRO A 649 10.92 25.32 37.69
C PRO A 649 9.84 25.74 38.69
N LYS A 650 10.21 26.63 39.62
CA LYS A 650 9.31 27.28 40.58
C LYS A 650 8.96 28.69 40.12
N GLU A 651 9.97 29.47 39.75
CA GLU A 651 9.85 30.83 39.21
C GLU A 651 11.14 31.24 38.48
N ILE A 652 11.03 32.25 37.61
CA ILE A 652 12.15 32.89 36.92
C ILE A 652 12.33 34.29 37.51
N LEU A 653 13.47 34.52 38.14
CA LEU A 653 13.81 35.81 38.75
C LEU A 653 14.26 36.79 37.67
N THR A 654 13.78 38.02 37.78
CA THR A 654 14.05 39.08 36.79
C THR A 654 14.69 40.30 37.45
N GLU A 655 15.51 41.01 36.68
CA GLU A 655 16.08 42.31 37.03
C GLU A 655 15.89 43.25 35.83
N ASN A 656 15.20 44.38 36.03
CA ASN A 656 14.82 45.31 34.96
C ASN A 656 14.05 44.66 33.78
N GLY A 657 13.28 43.61 34.04
CA GLY A 657 12.52 42.88 33.02
C GLY A 657 13.31 41.82 32.24
N LYS A 658 14.62 41.68 32.49
CA LYS A 658 15.47 40.62 31.93
C LYS A 658 15.67 39.49 32.95
N VAL A 659 15.82 38.27 32.45
CA VAL A 659 16.22 37.09 33.25
C VAL A 659 17.49 37.36 34.05
N LYS A 660 17.49 36.93 35.32
CA LYS A 660 18.65 36.92 36.22
C LYS A 660 18.98 35.52 36.76
N ALA A 661 17.95 34.72 37.06
CA ALA A 661 18.12 33.39 37.62
C ALA A 661 16.84 32.56 37.47
N VAL A 662 16.96 31.24 37.59
CA VAL A 662 15.82 30.32 37.74
C VAL A 662 15.86 29.67 39.12
N VAL A 663 14.73 29.70 39.82
CA VAL A 663 14.53 28.93 41.06
C VAL A 663 13.89 27.60 40.70
N PHE A 664 14.55 26.51 41.05
CA PHE A 664 14.03 25.16 40.92
C PHE A 664 13.59 24.60 42.27
N LYS A 665 12.63 23.68 42.23
CA LYS A 665 12.16 22.88 43.37
C LYS A 665 12.34 21.40 43.09
N LYS A 666 12.61 20.61 44.14
CA LYS A 666 12.91 19.19 43.99
C LYS A 666 11.69 18.44 43.48
N CYS A 667 11.86 17.70 42.39
CA CYS A 667 10.83 16.78 41.87
C CYS A 667 10.98 15.43 42.59
N LEU A 668 9.93 15.01 43.30
CA LEU A 668 9.89 13.76 44.06
C LEU A 668 9.44 12.58 43.21
N SER A 669 8.48 12.82 42.31
CA SER A 669 8.02 11.85 41.32
C SER A 669 7.49 12.58 40.09
N VAL A 670 7.65 11.99 38.91
CA VAL A 670 7.12 12.56 37.64
C VAL A 670 5.76 11.98 37.29
N PHE A 671 5.53 10.71 37.64
CA PHE A 671 4.33 9.97 37.33
C PHE A 671 3.54 9.62 38.59
N ASP A 672 2.22 9.50 38.46
CA ASP A 672 1.37 8.89 39.49
C ASP A 672 1.42 7.35 39.47
N GLU A 673 0.67 6.71 40.37
CA GLU A 673 0.58 5.24 40.47
C GLU A 673 0.01 4.57 39.20
N GLU A 674 -0.73 5.32 38.37
CA GLU A 674 -1.26 4.87 37.08
C GLU A 674 -0.29 5.16 35.90
N HIS A 675 0.94 5.58 36.20
CA HIS A 675 1.95 6.01 35.22
C HIS A 675 1.51 7.19 34.34
N ARG A 676 0.58 8.02 34.81
CA ARG A 676 0.21 9.27 34.14
C ARG A 676 1.15 10.38 34.60
N PHE A 677 1.46 11.30 33.68
CA PHE A 677 2.30 12.45 33.99
C PHE A 677 1.60 13.35 35.04
N ASN A 678 2.14 13.39 36.26
CA ASN A 678 1.59 14.12 37.39
C ASN A 678 2.70 14.44 38.42
N PRO A 679 3.59 15.39 38.11
CA PRO A 679 4.79 15.60 38.90
C PRO A 679 4.47 16.12 40.32
N GLN A 680 5.11 15.52 41.33
CA GLN A 680 5.02 15.90 42.74
C GLN A 680 6.33 16.58 43.17
N TYR A 681 6.22 17.65 43.97
CA TYR A 681 7.36 18.49 44.33
C TYR A 681 7.51 18.64 45.85
N ASP A 682 8.76 18.81 46.31
CA ASP A 682 9.03 19.41 47.61
C ASP A 682 9.23 20.92 47.42
N GLU A 683 8.29 21.71 47.94
CA GLU A 683 8.31 23.18 47.82
C GLU A 683 9.38 23.85 48.69
N ASN A 684 9.96 23.12 49.66
CA ASN A 684 10.97 23.62 50.59
C ASN A 684 12.40 23.33 50.13
N ASP A 685 12.61 22.27 49.34
CA ASP A 685 13.92 21.95 48.76
C ASP A 685 14.07 22.66 47.41
N THR A 686 14.73 23.82 47.45
CA THR A 686 14.92 24.70 46.28
C THR A 686 16.37 25.03 46.03
N ILE A 687 16.73 25.15 44.75
CA ILE A 687 18.02 25.68 44.30
C ILE A 687 17.81 26.88 43.39
N THR A 688 18.74 27.84 43.44
CA THR A 688 18.74 29.00 42.55
C THR A 688 19.94 28.92 41.63
N VAL A 689 19.69 29.06 40.33
CA VAL A 689 20.72 28.99 39.29
C VAL A 689 20.73 30.32 38.55
N GLU A 690 21.82 31.08 38.69
CA GLU A 690 22.01 32.34 37.97
C GLU A 690 22.20 32.08 36.48
N CYS A 691 21.56 32.89 35.65
CA CYS A 691 21.63 32.81 34.19
C CYS A 691 21.12 34.10 33.55
N GLU A 692 21.52 34.34 32.31
CA GLU A 692 21.02 35.46 31.50
C GLU A 692 19.98 35.02 30.46
N ASN A 693 19.94 33.71 30.15
CA ASN A 693 19.03 33.13 29.17
C ASN A 693 18.34 31.89 29.74
N VAL A 694 17.05 31.73 29.46
CA VAL A 694 16.27 30.53 29.77
C VAL A 694 15.65 29.99 28.48
N ILE A 695 15.90 28.71 28.19
CA ILE A 695 15.30 28.06 27.02
C ILE A 695 14.37 26.92 27.48
N LEU A 696 13.08 27.08 27.19
CA LEU A 696 12.03 26.14 27.59
C LEU A 696 11.84 25.03 26.54
N SER A 697 12.30 23.83 26.85
CA SER A 697 12.28 22.63 25.97
C SER A 697 11.39 21.52 26.52
N ILE A 698 10.19 21.90 26.99
CA ILE A 698 9.23 21.04 27.70
C ILE A 698 8.08 20.51 26.81
N GLY A 699 8.21 20.64 25.50
CA GLY A 699 7.27 20.08 24.52
C GLY A 699 6.83 21.06 23.45
N GLN A 700 6.14 20.53 22.46
CA GLN A 700 5.66 21.26 21.29
C GLN A 700 4.13 21.46 21.36
N SER A 701 3.63 22.44 20.65
CA SER A 701 2.20 22.74 20.51
C SER A 701 1.83 22.94 19.04
N ILE A 702 0.58 22.63 18.72
CA ILE A 702 0.02 22.83 17.38
C ILE A 702 -0.60 24.22 17.33
N GLU A 703 -0.25 25.00 16.32
CA GLU A 703 -0.85 26.32 16.07
C GLU A 703 -1.74 26.23 14.83
N TRP A 704 -3.06 26.11 15.03
CA TRP A 704 -4.02 25.94 13.93
C TRP A 704 -4.30 27.22 13.15
N GLY A 705 -4.15 28.39 13.78
CA GLY A 705 -4.59 29.66 13.21
C GLY A 705 -6.05 29.57 12.72
N GLY A 706 -6.32 30.14 11.55
CA GLY A 706 -7.62 30.06 10.87
C GLY A 706 -7.79 28.85 9.95
N LEU A 707 -6.88 27.86 9.95
CA LEU A 707 -6.83 26.78 8.94
C LEU A 707 -8.12 25.97 8.88
N LEU A 708 -8.71 25.68 10.05
CA LEU A 708 -9.91 24.85 10.20
C LEU A 708 -11.22 25.65 10.23
N GLU A 709 -11.18 26.99 10.06
CA GLU A 709 -12.37 27.82 10.08
C GLU A 709 -13.38 27.37 9.01
N GLY A 710 -14.63 27.12 9.43
CA GLY A 710 -15.70 26.65 8.55
C GLY A 710 -15.59 25.18 8.12
N SER A 711 -14.65 24.40 8.67
CA SER A 711 -14.56 22.95 8.45
C SER A 711 -15.29 22.14 9.53
N LYS A 712 -15.56 20.85 9.25
CA LYS A 712 -16.08 19.88 10.22
C LYS A 712 -14.98 19.12 10.99
N VAL A 713 -13.73 19.59 10.94
CA VAL A 713 -12.62 18.92 11.62
C VAL A 713 -12.71 19.19 13.12
N GLU A 714 -12.76 18.13 13.92
CA GLU A 714 -12.77 18.20 15.37
C GLU A 714 -11.35 18.07 15.94
N LEU A 715 -11.12 18.66 17.12
CA LEU A 715 -9.87 18.60 17.85
C LEU A 715 -10.02 17.85 19.17
N ASN A 716 -9.03 17.03 19.48
CA ASN A 716 -8.89 16.38 20.78
C ASN A 716 -8.50 17.40 21.87
N ARG A 717 -8.61 17.00 23.15
CA ARG A 717 -8.20 17.84 24.31
C ARG A 717 -6.73 18.29 24.25
N ASN A 718 -5.86 17.50 23.65
CA ASN A 718 -4.44 17.83 23.45
C ASN A 718 -4.17 18.67 22.20
N ASN A 719 -5.22 19.20 21.56
CA ASN A 719 -5.18 20.02 20.35
C ASN A 719 -4.76 19.30 19.05
N THR A 720 -4.68 17.96 19.04
CA THR A 720 -4.50 17.19 17.79
C THR A 720 -5.83 17.01 17.06
N ALA A 721 -5.80 16.81 15.75
CA ALA A 721 -7.02 16.55 14.98
C ALA A 721 -7.59 15.15 15.21
N VAL A 722 -8.92 15.03 15.20
CA VAL A 722 -9.66 13.77 15.23
C VAL A 722 -9.78 13.23 13.80
N ALA A 723 -9.39 11.97 13.60
CA ALA A 723 -9.51 11.27 12.32
C ALA A 723 -9.56 9.75 12.53
N ASP A 724 -10.02 9.03 11.51
CA ASP A 724 -9.99 7.57 11.50
C ASP A 724 -8.55 7.04 11.51
N ALA A 725 -8.29 6.03 12.35
CA ALA A 725 -6.93 5.54 12.57
C ALA A 725 -6.33 4.77 11.38
N VAL A 726 -7.14 4.33 10.43
CA VAL A 726 -6.71 3.59 9.24
C VAL A 726 -6.69 4.49 8.02
N THR A 727 -7.75 5.28 7.80
CA THR A 727 -7.91 6.09 6.61
C THR A 727 -7.33 7.49 6.77
N LEU A 728 -7.11 7.96 8.00
CA LEU A 728 -6.69 9.32 8.33
C LEU A 728 -7.70 10.41 7.91
N GLN A 729 -8.92 10.01 7.54
CA GLN A 729 -9.99 10.91 7.15
C GLN A 729 -10.61 11.57 8.39
N THR A 730 -10.84 12.88 8.32
CA THR A 730 -11.49 13.64 9.39
C THR A 730 -13.03 13.60 9.27
N GLY A 731 -13.74 14.36 10.11
CA GLY A 731 -15.17 14.59 9.96
C GLY A 731 -15.58 15.36 8.69
N GLU A 732 -14.62 15.94 7.96
CA GLU A 732 -14.81 16.46 6.60
C GLU A 732 -14.18 15.49 5.59
N GLU A 733 -14.97 14.97 4.66
CA GLU A 733 -14.58 13.80 3.85
C GLU A 733 -13.34 14.05 2.96
N ASP A 734 -13.14 15.29 2.49
CA ASP A 734 -12.01 15.65 1.64
C ASP A 734 -10.76 16.11 2.42
N ILE A 735 -10.81 16.13 3.76
CA ILE A 735 -9.70 16.52 4.63
C ILE A 735 -9.16 15.29 5.37
N PHE A 736 -7.86 15.04 5.17
CA PHE A 736 -7.07 14.02 5.83
C PHE A 736 -5.99 14.69 6.70
N VAL A 737 -5.59 14.06 7.81
CA VAL A 737 -4.59 14.62 8.75
C VAL A 737 -3.51 13.60 9.07
N GLY A 738 -2.27 14.04 9.27
CA GLY A 738 -1.21 13.12 9.66
C GLY A 738 0.09 13.80 10.09
N GLY A 739 1.03 12.99 10.58
CA GLY A 739 2.21 13.49 11.30
C GLY A 739 1.81 14.04 12.67
N ASP A 740 2.63 14.95 13.20
CA ASP A 740 2.50 15.40 14.59
C ASP A 740 1.16 16.09 14.89
N VAL A 741 0.49 16.64 13.88
CA VAL A 741 -0.83 17.28 14.02
C VAL A 741 -1.94 16.27 14.39
N TYR A 742 -1.73 15.00 14.07
CA TYR A 742 -2.63 13.88 14.36
C TYR A 742 -2.16 13.10 15.59
N THR A 743 -0.88 12.70 15.62
CA THR A 743 -0.35 11.81 16.68
C THR A 743 0.20 12.53 17.91
N GLY A 744 0.37 13.86 17.84
CA GLY A 744 1.35 14.57 18.65
C GLY A 744 2.78 14.31 18.18
N PRO A 745 3.80 15.02 18.73
CA PRO A 745 5.19 14.91 18.30
C PRO A 745 5.74 13.49 18.33
N ARG A 746 6.19 12.98 17.18
CA ARG A 746 6.82 11.65 17.02
C ARG A 746 8.11 11.75 16.19
N PHE A 747 8.69 10.62 15.80
CA PHE A 747 9.91 10.61 14.99
C PHE A 747 9.57 10.77 13.49
N ALA A 748 10.55 11.24 12.71
CA ALA A 748 10.37 11.47 11.26
C ALA A 748 9.88 10.22 10.51
N ILE A 749 10.31 9.02 10.92
CA ILE A 749 9.85 7.75 10.32
C ILE A 749 8.36 7.46 10.56
N ASP A 750 7.80 7.91 11.70
CA ASP A 750 6.37 7.80 11.98
C ASP A 750 5.57 8.75 11.05
N ALA A 751 6.07 9.97 10.83
CA ALA A 751 5.48 10.93 9.89
C ALA A 751 5.53 10.44 8.43
N ILE A 752 6.64 9.82 8.03
CA ILE A 752 6.80 9.24 6.69
C ILE A 752 5.78 8.14 6.44
N ALA A 753 5.58 7.26 7.41
CA ALA A 753 4.56 6.20 7.34
C ALA A 753 3.14 6.79 7.22
N ALA A 754 2.82 7.82 8.02
CA ALA A 754 1.53 8.50 7.94
C ALA A 754 1.28 9.15 6.56
N GLY A 755 2.30 9.77 5.95
CA GLY A 755 2.19 10.32 4.60
C GLY A 755 1.91 9.27 3.54
N LYS A 756 2.51 8.07 3.65
CA LYS A 756 2.21 6.94 2.75
C LYS A 756 0.76 6.50 2.86
N GLU A 757 0.26 6.31 4.08
CA GLU A 757 -1.13 5.89 4.31
C GLU A 757 -2.14 6.95 3.86
N ALA A 758 -1.82 8.24 4.04
CA ALA A 758 -2.63 9.35 3.53
C ALA A 758 -2.73 9.32 2.01
N SER A 759 -1.63 9.06 1.29
CA SER A 759 -1.64 8.95 -0.17
C SER A 759 -2.61 7.88 -0.69
N VAL A 760 -2.70 6.75 0.02
CA VAL A 760 -3.62 5.65 -0.33
C VAL A 760 -5.07 6.09 -0.13
N SER A 761 -5.36 6.79 0.97
CA SER A 761 -6.70 7.27 1.28
C SER A 761 -7.16 8.38 0.33
N MET A 762 -6.29 9.36 0.05
CA MET A 762 -6.57 10.43 -0.90
C MET A 762 -6.81 9.88 -2.31
N HIS A 763 -5.97 8.94 -2.76
CA HIS A 763 -6.16 8.24 -4.03
C HIS A 763 -7.53 7.56 -4.10
N ARG A 764 -7.92 6.79 -3.07
CA ARG A 764 -9.24 6.15 -3.03
C ARG A 764 -10.38 7.15 -2.97
N PHE A 765 -10.23 8.25 -2.22
CA PHE A 765 -11.28 9.25 -2.03
C PHE A 765 -11.63 10.02 -3.30
N VAL A 766 -10.62 10.49 -4.05
CA VAL A 766 -10.88 11.33 -5.25
C VAL A 766 -11.56 10.57 -6.38
N HIS A 767 -11.54 9.24 -6.32
CA HIS A 767 -12.19 8.37 -7.29
C HIS A 767 -13.55 7.92 -6.74
N LYS A 768 -14.62 8.55 -7.23
CA LYS A 768 -16.01 8.28 -6.82
C LYS A 768 -16.31 6.79 -6.85
N GLY A 769 -16.92 6.24 -5.80
CA GLY A 769 -17.34 4.84 -5.73
C GLY A 769 -16.27 3.88 -5.21
N HIS A 770 -15.14 4.39 -4.72
CA HIS A 770 -14.08 3.60 -4.10
C HIS A 770 -14.14 3.68 -2.58
N SER A 771 -14.12 2.52 -1.93
CA SER A 771 -14.06 2.39 -0.47
C SER A 771 -12.65 2.69 0.05
N LEU A 772 -12.57 3.44 1.15
CA LEU A 772 -11.30 3.70 1.83
C LEU A 772 -10.73 2.48 2.55
N THR A 773 -11.56 1.48 2.87
CA THR A 773 -11.21 0.36 3.77
C THR A 773 -11.25 -1.01 3.10
N LEU A 774 -12.12 -1.23 2.12
CA LEU A 774 -12.28 -2.54 1.48
C LEU A 774 -10.99 -2.97 0.76
N SER A 775 -10.55 -4.22 0.98
CA SER A 775 -9.31 -4.77 0.43
C SER A 775 -8.08 -3.89 0.71
N ARG A 776 -8.08 -3.07 1.78
CA ARG A 776 -6.92 -2.26 2.15
C ARG A 776 -5.87 -3.16 2.77
N ASP A 777 -4.64 -3.06 2.27
CA ASP A 777 -3.49 -3.64 2.95
C ASP A 777 -3.26 -2.88 4.26
N ARG A 778 -3.46 -3.55 5.40
CA ARG A 778 -3.27 -2.97 6.73
C ARG A 778 -1.81 -2.95 7.16
N ARG A 779 -0.92 -3.59 6.39
CA ARG A 779 0.52 -3.66 6.64
C ARG A 779 0.86 -4.15 8.03
N GLN A 780 0.05 -5.06 8.57
CA GLN A 780 0.23 -5.62 9.90
C GLN A 780 1.24 -6.77 9.83
N PHE A 781 2.32 -6.62 10.58
CA PHE A 781 3.37 -7.62 10.72
C PHE A 781 3.49 -8.03 12.19
N ILE A 782 3.75 -9.31 12.43
CA ILE A 782 3.92 -9.87 13.76
C ILE A 782 5.42 -10.09 13.96
N GLU A 783 5.94 -9.70 15.12
CA GLU A 783 7.32 -9.97 15.49
C GLU A 783 7.47 -11.45 15.85
N LEU A 784 8.52 -12.11 15.37
CA LEU A 784 8.80 -13.49 15.77
C LEU A 784 9.09 -13.60 17.27
N ASP A 785 8.77 -14.74 17.86
CA ASP A 785 9.05 -15.02 19.27
C ASP A 785 10.55 -15.30 19.49
N LYS A 786 11.27 -14.30 20.00
CA LYS A 786 12.71 -14.40 20.31
C LYS A 786 13.01 -15.38 21.44
N ASP A 787 12.04 -15.68 22.29
CA ASP A 787 12.19 -16.68 23.35
C ASP A 787 11.99 -18.10 22.82
N ASN A 788 11.67 -18.30 21.55
CA ASN A 788 11.51 -19.61 20.95
C ASN A 788 12.32 -19.78 19.65
N ILE A 789 13.55 -19.26 19.62
CA ILE A 789 14.48 -19.48 18.51
C ILE A 789 15.72 -20.27 18.92
N LYS A 790 16.31 -20.95 17.92
CA LYS A 790 17.64 -21.55 18.00
C LYS A 790 18.50 -21.04 16.84
N VAL A 791 19.66 -20.48 17.17
CA VAL A 791 20.67 -20.03 16.20
C VAL A 791 21.88 -20.93 16.33
N GLU A 792 22.07 -21.87 15.39
CA GLU A 792 23.14 -22.88 15.47
C GLU A 792 24.50 -22.34 15.03
N THR A 793 24.52 -21.55 13.97
CA THR A 793 25.74 -20.96 13.40
C THR A 793 25.45 -19.53 12.98
N PHE A 794 26.33 -18.60 13.37
CA PHE A 794 26.25 -17.20 12.98
C PHE A 794 27.66 -16.60 12.90
N ASP A 795 27.77 -15.44 12.25
CA ASP A 795 29.03 -14.72 12.09
C ASP A 795 29.48 -14.07 13.41
N ASN A 796 30.74 -14.26 13.81
CA ASN A 796 31.30 -13.78 15.09
C ASN A 796 32.05 -12.45 14.98
N ALA A 797 31.94 -11.73 13.86
CA ALA A 797 32.52 -10.40 13.74
C ALA A 797 31.91 -9.46 14.77
N LYS A 798 32.76 -8.60 15.33
CA LYS A 798 32.33 -7.53 16.22
C LYS A 798 31.50 -6.51 15.43
N ARG A 799 30.55 -5.86 16.13
CA ARG A 799 29.81 -4.72 15.57
C ARG A 799 30.81 -3.67 15.10
N GLN A 800 30.65 -3.23 13.85
CA GLN A 800 31.45 -2.16 13.28
C GLN A 800 31.05 -0.82 13.91
N VAL A 801 32.03 0.08 14.06
CA VAL A 801 31.85 1.40 14.66
C VAL A 801 32.31 2.44 13.64
N PRO A 802 31.55 3.53 13.42
CA PRO A 802 31.93 4.53 12.43
C PRO A 802 33.18 5.28 12.89
N GLY A 803 33.98 5.71 11.93
CA GLY A 803 35.10 6.60 12.20
C GLY A 803 34.63 8.00 12.62
N LYS A 804 35.57 8.83 13.10
CA LYS A 804 35.34 10.26 13.35
C LYS A 804 36.23 11.09 12.40
N LYS A 805 35.65 12.14 11.80
CA LYS A 805 36.34 13.19 11.03
C LYS A 805 37.14 14.09 11.97
N SER A 806 38.14 14.79 11.46
CA SER A 806 38.92 15.76 12.25
C SER A 806 38.09 17.00 12.62
N GLY A 807 38.15 17.42 13.88
CA GLY A 807 37.46 18.60 14.40
C GLY A 807 37.25 18.53 15.91
N VAL A 808 36.82 19.64 16.52
CA VAL A 808 36.41 19.71 17.93
C VAL A 808 34.89 19.88 17.96
N SER A 809 34.16 18.90 18.52
CA SER A 809 32.69 18.85 18.44
C SER A 809 32.02 20.15 18.86
N LYS A 810 32.42 20.73 20.00
CA LYS A 810 31.86 21.97 20.56
C LYS A 810 32.08 23.23 19.70
N GLU A 811 33.00 23.18 18.73
CA GLU A 811 33.42 24.32 17.90
C GLU A 811 32.89 24.24 16.47
N THR A 812 32.10 23.21 16.13
CA THR A 812 31.60 23.01 14.77
C THR A 812 30.12 22.64 14.73
N PHE A 813 29.45 23.12 13.67
CA PHE A 813 28.07 22.77 13.33
C PHE A 813 27.97 21.59 12.34
N ARG A 814 29.09 20.92 12.02
CA ARG A 814 29.13 19.78 11.08
C ARG A 814 29.07 18.43 11.80
N ASP A 815 28.47 17.43 11.16
CA ASP A 815 28.51 16.04 11.65
C ASP A 815 29.92 15.46 11.47
N LEU A 816 30.62 15.29 12.59
CA LEU A 816 31.96 14.70 12.64
C LEU A 816 31.94 13.18 12.54
N ARG A 817 30.79 12.51 12.51
CA ARG A 817 30.72 11.05 12.27
C ARG A 817 31.01 10.77 10.81
N SER A 818 31.89 9.81 10.55
CA SER A 818 32.11 9.26 9.21
C SER A 818 31.06 8.22 8.89
N THR A 819 30.79 8.00 7.60
CA THR A 819 30.06 6.82 7.15
C THR A 819 30.96 5.60 7.16
N PHE A 820 30.36 4.41 7.16
CA PHE A 820 31.11 3.16 7.05
C PHE A 820 31.89 3.09 5.74
N THR A 821 33.05 2.45 5.78
CA THR A 821 33.71 2.01 4.54
C THR A 821 32.97 0.83 3.93
N GLU A 822 33.20 0.56 2.65
CA GLU A 822 32.64 -0.63 1.99
C GLU A 822 33.06 -1.95 2.68
N GLU A 823 34.28 -2.02 3.23
CA GLU A 823 34.74 -3.18 4.00
C GLU A 823 33.96 -3.36 5.31
N GLN A 824 33.69 -2.25 6.01
CA GLN A 824 32.84 -2.26 7.20
C GLN A 824 31.42 -2.68 6.86
N ILE A 825 30.86 -2.22 5.74
CA ILE A 825 29.52 -2.62 5.27
C ILE A 825 29.45 -4.12 5.03
N LYS A 826 30.41 -4.70 4.30
CA LYS A 826 30.43 -6.15 4.04
C LYS A 826 30.52 -6.95 5.34
N THR A 827 31.37 -6.51 6.27
CA THR A 827 31.55 -7.15 7.58
C THR A 827 30.29 -7.05 8.43
N GLU A 828 29.70 -5.87 8.54
CA GLU A 828 28.52 -5.63 9.37
C GLU A 828 27.28 -6.33 8.80
N ALA A 829 27.08 -6.26 7.49
CA ALA A 829 25.92 -6.88 6.84
C ALA A 829 25.93 -8.41 6.97
N ALA A 830 27.11 -9.04 7.04
CA ALA A 830 27.26 -10.48 7.28
C ALA A 830 26.78 -10.92 8.67
N ARG A 831 26.68 -10.00 9.64
CA ARG A 831 26.20 -10.30 11.01
C ARG A 831 24.69 -10.57 11.08
N CYS A 832 23.94 -10.22 10.03
CA CYS A 832 22.49 -10.40 9.96
C CYS A 832 22.09 -11.88 9.99
N LEU A 833 21.17 -12.24 10.91
CA LEU A 833 20.73 -13.63 11.12
C LEU A 833 19.72 -14.13 10.07
N GLY A 834 19.12 -13.25 9.25
CA GLY A 834 18.08 -13.63 8.30
C GLY A 834 16.83 -14.20 9.00
N CYS A 835 16.19 -13.39 9.84
CA CYS A 835 15.15 -13.79 10.78
C CYS A 835 13.86 -14.32 10.12
N GLY A 836 13.40 -13.67 9.06
CA GLY A 836 12.18 -14.03 8.33
C GLY A 836 12.42 -14.58 6.93
N ALA A 837 11.40 -15.27 6.40
CA ALA A 837 11.27 -15.63 4.99
C ALA A 837 9.81 -15.49 4.52
N SER A 838 9.60 -15.39 3.21
CA SER A 838 8.27 -15.55 2.63
C SER A 838 7.92 -17.03 2.52
N VAL A 839 6.65 -17.35 2.66
CA VAL A 839 6.12 -18.72 2.59
C VAL A 839 4.93 -18.70 1.65
N VAL A 840 4.91 -19.63 0.70
CA VAL A 840 3.79 -19.78 -0.24
C VAL A 840 2.95 -21.00 0.16
N ASP A 841 1.65 -20.78 0.31
CA ASP A 841 0.68 -21.87 0.38
C ASP A 841 0.38 -22.39 -1.04
N PRO A 842 0.83 -23.61 -1.39
CA PRO A 842 0.59 -24.19 -2.73
C PRO A 842 -0.89 -24.49 -2.99
N ASN A 843 -1.71 -24.59 -1.95
CA ASN A 843 -3.15 -24.82 -2.07
C ASN A 843 -3.92 -23.54 -2.36
N LYS A 844 -3.37 -22.35 -2.06
CA LYS A 844 -3.94 -21.06 -2.50
C LYS A 844 -3.30 -20.50 -3.77
N CYS A 845 -2.04 -20.81 -4.04
CA CYS A 845 -1.32 -20.28 -5.20
C CYS A 845 -2.09 -20.53 -6.51
N ILE A 846 -2.26 -19.50 -7.34
CA ILE A 846 -2.90 -19.60 -8.67
C ILE A 846 -1.89 -19.66 -9.82
N GLY A 847 -0.59 -19.60 -9.53
CA GLY A 847 0.48 -19.74 -10.52
C GLY A 847 0.61 -18.58 -11.51
N CYS A 848 0.37 -17.34 -11.05
CA CYS A 848 0.42 -16.14 -11.90
C CYS A 848 1.85 -15.60 -12.15
N GLY A 849 2.85 -15.95 -11.35
CA GLY A 849 4.23 -15.49 -11.54
C GLY A 849 4.55 -14.06 -11.08
N LEU A 850 3.56 -13.25 -10.68
CA LEU A 850 3.82 -11.87 -10.21
C LEU A 850 4.85 -11.82 -9.07
N CYS A 851 4.76 -12.76 -8.12
CA CYS A 851 5.67 -12.84 -6.99
C CYS A 851 7.13 -13.13 -7.40
N THR A 852 7.38 -13.79 -8.54
CA THR A 852 8.74 -14.09 -9.01
C THR A 852 9.35 -12.89 -9.70
N VAL A 853 8.55 -12.16 -10.50
CA VAL A 853 8.97 -10.92 -11.16
C VAL A 853 9.36 -9.85 -10.14
N GLN A 854 8.68 -9.81 -9.00
CA GLN A 854 8.96 -8.84 -7.93
C GLN A 854 10.14 -9.26 -7.02
N CYS A 855 10.69 -10.46 -7.20
CA CYS A 855 11.76 -10.97 -6.34
C CYS A 855 13.14 -10.65 -6.93
N GLU A 856 13.83 -9.66 -6.35
CA GLU A 856 15.21 -9.31 -6.76
C GLU A 856 16.31 -10.18 -6.13
N PHE A 857 15.91 -11.22 -5.39
CA PHE A 857 16.82 -12.11 -4.66
C PHE A 857 16.82 -13.53 -5.24
N ASP A 858 16.10 -13.75 -6.34
CA ASP A 858 15.93 -15.05 -6.98
C ASP A 858 15.46 -16.14 -6.00
N ALA A 859 14.64 -15.74 -5.02
CA ALA A 859 14.24 -16.60 -3.91
C ALA A 859 12.93 -17.33 -4.14
N ILE A 860 12.20 -17.03 -5.23
CA ILE A 860 10.88 -17.60 -5.50
C ILE A 860 10.74 -17.92 -6.98
N HIS A 861 10.35 -19.16 -7.28
CA HIS A 861 10.26 -19.66 -8.66
C HIS A 861 8.93 -20.36 -8.90
N LEU A 862 8.49 -20.36 -10.15
CA LEU A 862 7.36 -21.17 -10.60
C LEU A 862 7.82 -22.57 -10.99
N ASN A 863 7.06 -23.58 -10.56
CA ASN A 863 7.22 -24.96 -10.99
C ASN A 863 5.91 -25.47 -11.60
N ARG A 864 6.01 -26.12 -12.77
CA ARG A 864 4.87 -26.76 -13.45
C ARG A 864 4.46 -28.05 -12.74
N GLU A 865 3.76 -27.91 -11.61
CA GLU A 865 3.33 -29.02 -10.75
C GLU A 865 1.98 -29.63 -11.15
N LEU A 866 1.15 -28.88 -11.90
CA LEU A 866 -0.24 -29.24 -12.18
C LEU A 866 -0.53 -29.20 -13.70
N PRO A 867 0.14 -30.06 -14.49
CA PRO A 867 0.05 -30.02 -15.95
C PRO A 867 -1.39 -30.18 -16.49
N GLU A 868 -2.28 -30.81 -15.73
CA GLU A 868 -3.69 -30.95 -16.07
C GLU A 868 -4.46 -29.63 -16.06
N CYS A 869 -3.96 -28.58 -15.40
CA CYS A 869 -4.60 -27.26 -15.41
C CYS A 869 -4.57 -26.60 -16.79
N SER A 870 -3.70 -27.04 -17.71
CA SER A 870 -3.65 -26.51 -19.08
C SER A 870 -4.74 -27.09 -19.98
N ASN A 871 -5.52 -28.07 -19.50
CA ASN A 871 -6.60 -28.69 -20.27
C ASN A 871 -7.84 -27.78 -20.25
N MET A 872 -8.03 -27.01 -21.33
CA MET A 872 -9.20 -26.14 -21.51
C MET A 872 -10.32 -26.88 -22.25
N TRP A 873 -11.56 -26.69 -21.80
CA TRP A 873 -12.75 -27.38 -22.33
C TRP A 873 -13.74 -26.38 -22.90
N LYS A 874 -14.49 -26.78 -23.92
CA LYS A 874 -15.67 -26.02 -24.34
C LYS A 874 -16.74 -26.10 -23.25
N SER A 875 -17.44 -25.00 -22.97
CA SER A 875 -18.49 -24.93 -21.96
C SER A 875 -19.61 -25.96 -22.22
N GLU A 876 -19.92 -26.23 -23.50
CA GLU A 876 -20.87 -27.27 -23.91
C GLU A 876 -20.43 -28.68 -23.48
N ASP A 877 -19.12 -28.89 -23.33
CA ASP A 877 -18.50 -30.14 -22.93
C ASP A 877 -18.15 -30.20 -21.44
N LYS A 878 -18.45 -29.15 -20.64
CA LYS A 878 -18.03 -29.03 -19.23
C LYS A 878 -18.38 -30.25 -18.38
N MET A 879 -19.56 -30.83 -18.60
CA MET A 879 -20.04 -31.99 -17.85
C MET A 879 -19.22 -33.26 -18.10
N LYS A 880 -18.53 -33.38 -19.25
CA LYS A 880 -17.62 -34.51 -19.54
C LYS A 880 -16.40 -34.51 -18.61
N ALA A 881 -15.98 -33.33 -18.13
CA ALA A 881 -14.87 -33.19 -17.19
C ALA A 881 -15.34 -33.10 -15.72
N VAL A 882 -16.43 -32.38 -15.45
CA VAL A 882 -16.97 -32.17 -14.10
C VAL A 882 -17.53 -33.47 -13.49
N LEU A 883 -18.32 -34.26 -14.22
CA LEU A 883 -18.97 -35.46 -13.66
C LEU A 883 -17.98 -36.52 -13.18
N PRO A 884 -16.93 -36.91 -13.95
CA PRO A 884 -15.94 -37.88 -13.49
C PRO A 884 -15.19 -37.39 -12.24
N TYR A 885 -14.83 -36.11 -12.19
CA TYR A 885 -14.14 -35.52 -11.04
C TYR A 885 -15.05 -35.49 -9.80
N ALA A 886 -16.31 -35.07 -9.96
CA ALA A 886 -17.31 -35.08 -8.89
C ALA A 886 -17.52 -36.48 -8.29
N LEU A 887 -17.59 -37.51 -9.14
CA LEU A 887 -17.71 -38.90 -8.71
C LEU A 887 -16.46 -39.36 -7.94
N LYS A 888 -15.26 -39.10 -8.48
CA LYS A 888 -13.98 -39.42 -7.81
C LYS A 888 -13.88 -38.75 -6.45
N ARG A 889 -14.29 -37.48 -6.35
CA ARG A 889 -14.36 -36.73 -5.09
C ARG A 889 -15.34 -37.35 -4.10
N LYS A 890 -16.57 -37.67 -4.52
CA LYS A 890 -17.58 -38.30 -3.66
C LYS A 890 -17.09 -39.63 -3.08
N ILE A 891 -16.41 -40.43 -3.90
CA ILE A 891 -15.76 -41.68 -3.48
C ILE A 891 -14.71 -41.38 -2.39
N LYS A 892 -13.77 -40.45 -2.64
CA LYS A 892 -12.73 -40.06 -1.66
C LYS A 892 -13.31 -39.63 -0.32
N ILE A 893 -14.34 -38.78 -0.32
CA ILE A 893 -14.99 -38.28 0.90
C ILE A 893 -15.59 -39.44 1.71
N THR A 894 -16.26 -40.37 1.03
CA THR A 894 -16.90 -41.53 1.68
C THR A 894 -15.87 -42.44 2.36
N PHE A 895 -14.76 -42.73 1.67
CA PHE A 895 -13.68 -43.56 2.23
C PHE A 895 -12.86 -42.85 3.32
N SER A 896 -12.69 -41.53 3.23
CA SER A 896 -11.98 -40.75 4.24
C SER A 896 -12.79 -40.62 5.54
N GLY A 897 -14.12 -40.52 5.43
CA GLY A 897 -15.03 -40.50 6.58
C GLY A 897 -15.05 -41.82 7.37
N ASN A 898 -14.78 -42.96 6.71
CA ASN A 898 -14.68 -44.28 7.36
C ASN A 898 -13.33 -44.53 8.06
N LYS A 899 -12.30 -43.71 7.83
CA LYS A 899 -11.00 -43.80 8.54
C LYS A 899 -10.94 -42.94 9.81
N LYS A 900 -11.91 -42.03 10.01
CA LYS A 900 -12.02 -41.13 11.17
C LYS A 900 -13.12 -41.55 12.17
N LYS A 901 -13.84 -42.63 11.88
CA LYS A 901 -14.66 -43.38 12.84
C LYS A 901 -13.88 -44.62 13.26
#